data_AF-A0A418FHM1-F1
#
_entry.id   AF-A0A418FHM1-F1
#
_cell.length_a   1.000
_cell.length_b   1.000
_cell.length_c   1.000
_cell.angle_alpha   90.00
_cell.angle_beta   90.00
_cell.angle_gamma   90.00
#
_symmetry.space_group_name_H-M   'P 1'
#
loop_
_entity.id
_entity.type
_entity.pdbx_description
1 polymer ?
#
loop_
_entity_poly.entity_id
_entity_poly.type
_entity_poly.pdbx_seq_one_letter_code
_entity_poly.pdbx_strand_id
1 'polypeptide(L)'
;MKDTKARTICSETTLLQSVEVAILHLTAYSTMRFFGALPLSAFVVMALQTRLGAMAGTSTPIPYGVFHTLSYESHNPKDPYDPNWKEPKIDVMLYPETQNIPLDNLSKHLRPPPPRIPDSYDIFVGLSSFRDGERCGYTLFTGFLRAIRPNRLFFGVVDQVLENDTTCLIEYCKLAHNEWPYDDCRFRSQIRVDELHADSARGPVFARHHQQKLIHDEEFCLQVDAHSAFTKDWDLGVVSDWKATNNEMAVLSTYLHDLHNFISDDGSNNAPDHLPHVCQTMRGTNGLVRNIGADLIVESKHPQLSALWAAGFSFSKCHAEKRVPVDPYMLWMFEGEEFLRSSHLWTAGYDMYSPSRVGSVVYHNYTSIPARFEQMQVSDEAVRTRERTMAENRFRLVVDWPFEGPVNTFELTTTYAMGRVRSLDQYLEFSGVTFAPDQVDAHTCRQLYWVPYADPTSVEALLGNWHMDSSSFDAYLVAETALLGNFNGSLSSTLTILPTGSFAYHPENGILGMQQDPSTLLAAMVRQGRVSRNAFSLCLAPLGTGTIVLGGVDDYLHNDVMQYVPLVRPPSSKYFSVDVVDVIVGATSLGLDSTAYVGFGGTQSSGQSFIVDSGSTISQLPVAVFDKLMQVLQEATGIASFGMGTNVVVPPLVMAKLPTLRLVLSGGTKGTGTVQLVMLPEQYVMTVPDSTTTTTTTQQVVGFRRGTAAIGGGRVH
;
A
#
# COMPACT_ATOMS: atom_id res chain seq x y z
N MET A 1 5.95 14.77 60.43
CA MET A 1 5.79 15.79 59.37
C MET A 1 5.17 15.08 58.17
N LYS A 2 4.01 15.57 57.71
CA LYS A 2 3.27 15.00 56.58
C LYS A 2 4.13 15.11 55.33
N ASP A 3 4.44 13.98 54.72
CA ASP A 3 5.23 13.87 53.50
C ASP A 3 4.31 14.19 52.31
N THR A 4 4.14 15.48 52.03
CA THR A 4 3.44 15.97 50.82
C THR A 4 4.33 15.76 49.61
N LYS A 5 4.37 14.52 49.09
CA LYS A 5 4.71 14.31 47.68
C LYS A 5 3.63 15.00 46.85
N ALA A 6 4.03 15.93 45.99
CA ALA A 6 3.16 16.45 44.94
C ALA A 6 2.68 15.24 44.11
N ARG A 7 1.39 14.91 44.21
CA ARG A 7 0.75 13.83 43.46
C ARG A 7 0.11 14.44 42.23
N THR A 8 0.29 13.79 41.08
CA THR A 8 -0.43 14.13 39.85
C THR A 8 -1.91 13.84 40.09
N ILE A 9 -2.75 14.89 40.12
CA ILE A 9 -4.19 14.74 40.21
C ILE A 9 -4.73 14.69 38.78
N CYS A 10 -5.57 13.70 38.47
CA CYS A 10 -6.09 13.49 37.14
C CYS A 10 -7.33 14.34 36.91
N SER A 11 -7.39 15.02 35.77
CA SER A 11 -8.55 15.77 35.29
C SER A 11 -9.28 15.06 34.15
N GLU A 12 -9.00 13.76 33.92
CA GLU A 12 -9.51 13.01 32.77
C GLU A 12 -10.27 11.73 33.19
N THR A 13 -11.17 11.34 32.29
CA THR A 13 -12.34 10.44 32.41
C THR A 13 -12.10 9.13 33.17
N THR A 14 -12.93 8.86 34.19
CA THR A 14 -12.87 7.65 35.04
C THR A 14 -13.92 6.63 34.59
N LEU A 15 -13.55 5.56 33.89
CA LEU A 15 -14.50 4.46 33.64
C LEU A 15 -14.81 3.71 34.96
N LEU A 16 -16.04 3.23 35.13
CA LEU A 16 -16.48 2.36 36.21
C LEU A 16 -17.38 1.30 35.60
N GLN A 17 -17.42 0.10 36.18
CA GLN A 17 -18.42 -0.89 35.79
C GLN A 17 -19.14 -1.40 37.04
N SER A 18 -20.15 -0.65 37.44
CA SER A 18 -21.44 -1.22 37.82
C SER A 18 -22.49 -0.29 37.21
N VAL A 19 -23.06 -0.71 36.07
CA VAL A 19 -24.15 -0.03 35.32
C VAL A 19 -23.80 1.34 34.70
N GLU A 20 -22.72 2.02 35.07
CA GLU A 20 -22.52 3.44 34.71
C GLU A 20 -21.04 3.85 34.44
N VAL A 21 -20.79 4.73 33.45
CA VAL A 21 -19.48 5.36 33.11
C VAL A 21 -19.31 6.67 33.85
N ALA A 22 -18.16 6.91 34.51
CA ALA A 22 -17.89 8.15 35.25
C ALA A 22 -17.17 9.25 34.43
N ILE A 23 -17.61 10.51 34.55
CA ILE A 23 -17.10 11.69 33.84
C ILE A 23 -16.80 12.81 34.84
N LEU A 24 -15.66 13.51 34.67
CA LEU A 24 -15.18 14.58 35.55
C LEU A 24 -15.18 15.95 34.85
N HIS A 25 -15.28 17.03 35.63
CA HIS A 25 -15.22 18.41 35.16
C HIS A 25 -13.77 18.95 35.27
N LEU A 26 -13.34 19.79 34.32
CA LEU A 26 -11.96 20.32 34.25
C LEU A 26 -11.91 21.78 34.74
N THR A 27 -11.06 22.07 35.74
CA THR A 27 -10.59 23.44 36.07
C THR A 27 -9.07 23.45 36.35
N ALA A 28 -8.39 24.55 35.99
CA ALA A 28 -6.96 24.59 35.61
C ALA A 28 -5.93 25.05 36.68
N TYR A 29 -4.64 24.83 36.34
CA TYR A 29 -3.34 25.42 36.80
C TYR A 29 -2.66 25.02 38.13
N SER A 30 -1.38 24.59 38.10
CA SER A 30 -0.17 25.45 38.24
C SER A 30 1.15 24.66 38.44
N THR A 31 2.27 25.33 38.12
CA THR A 31 3.69 24.95 38.00
C THR A 31 4.46 24.62 39.30
N MET A 32 5.48 23.74 39.24
CA MET A 32 6.81 23.93 39.89
C MET A 32 7.87 22.86 39.53
N ARG A 33 9.13 23.31 39.33
CA ARG A 33 10.38 22.52 39.15
C ARG A 33 11.01 22.19 40.51
N PHE A 34 11.81 21.12 40.64
CA PHE A 34 13.22 21.14 41.12
C PHE A 34 13.92 19.75 41.10
N PHE A 35 15.26 19.82 41.02
CA PHE A 35 16.32 18.80 40.86
C PHE A 35 16.53 17.81 42.03
N GLY A 36 17.20 16.66 41.76
CA GLY A 36 18.12 16.05 42.75
C GLY A 36 18.38 14.52 42.70
N ALA A 37 19.47 14.14 42.03
CA ALA A 37 20.46 13.07 42.30
C ALA A 37 20.15 11.71 43.03
N LEU A 38 20.53 10.63 42.33
CA LEU A 38 21.15 9.30 42.66
C LEU A 38 21.88 9.14 44.03
N PRO A 39 22.24 7.90 44.54
CA PRO A 39 22.77 6.75 43.78
C PRO A 39 22.56 5.26 44.25
N LEU A 40 22.77 4.36 43.27
CA LEU A 40 23.37 3.00 43.21
C LEU A 40 23.28 1.96 44.36
N SER A 41 22.87 0.72 43.99
CA SER A 41 23.70 -0.50 44.15
C SER A 41 23.34 -1.59 43.12
N ALA A 42 24.34 -2.33 42.64
CA ALA A 42 24.37 -3.18 41.44
C ALA A 42 24.06 -4.68 41.68
N PHE A 43 23.65 -5.43 40.64
CA PHE A 43 24.54 -6.37 39.90
C PHE A 43 23.82 -7.24 38.83
N VAL A 44 24.60 -7.50 37.77
CA VAL A 44 24.59 -8.58 36.76
C VAL A 44 24.21 -8.19 35.32
N VAL A 45 25.17 -8.52 34.45
CA VAL A 45 25.49 -8.02 33.11
C VAL A 45 24.94 -8.94 32.03
N MET A 46 24.28 -8.37 31.02
CA MET A 46 24.37 -8.82 29.62
C MET A 46 24.33 -7.58 28.71
N ALA A 47 25.16 -7.60 27.69
CA ALA A 47 25.74 -6.45 27.00
C ALA A 47 24.73 -5.45 26.40
N LEU A 48 24.81 -4.21 26.88
CA LEU A 48 24.17 -3.02 26.32
C LEU A 48 25.18 -2.33 25.39
N GLN A 49 24.97 -2.38 24.07
CA GLN A 49 25.57 -1.40 23.18
C GLN A 49 24.74 -0.11 23.29
N THR A 50 25.31 0.89 23.92
CA THR A 50 24.79 2.26 23.95
C THR A 50 24.97 2.91 22.58
N ARG A 51 23.86 3.30 21.93
CA ARG A 51 23.85 4.44 21.00
C ARG A 51 22.61 5.31 21.23
N LEU A 52 22.87 6.60 21.09
CA LEU A 52 22.03 7.74 21.43
C LEU A 52 20.70 7.80 20.67
N GLY A 53 19.66 8.29 21.37
CA GLY A 53 18.58 9.14 20.84
C GLY A 53 17.80 8.62 19.63
N ALA A 54 16.77 7.81 19.85
CA ALA A 54 15.83 7.42 18.81
C ALA A 54 14.67 8.42 18.70
N MET A 55 14.67 9.15 17.59
CA MET A 55 13.64 10.06 17.11
C MET A 55 12.37 9.28 16.71
N ALA A 56 11.20 9.69 17.18
CA ALA A 56 9.91 9.24 16.65
C ALA A 56 9.54 10.09 15.43
N GLY A 57 10.33 9.97 14.37
CA GLY A 57 9.92 10.42 13.04
C GLY A 57 9.00 9.39 12.40
N THR A 58 8.42 9.73 11.25
CA THR A 58 8.10 8.76 10.21
C THR A 58 9.37 7.99 9.90
N SER A 59 9.64 6.95 10.68
CA SER A 59 10.77 6.08 10.40
C SER A 59 10.38 5.37 9.11
N THR A 60 11.14 5.64 8.05
CA THR A 60 11.28 4.67 6.96
C THR A 60 11.36 3.29 7.61
N PRO A 61 10.61 2.28 7.12
CA PRO A 61 10.70 0.92 7.66
C PRO A 61 12.17 0.60 7.86
N ILE A 62 12.59 0.30 9.11
CA ILE A 62 14.02 0.10 9.41
C ILE A 62 14.48 -0.99 8.46
N PRO A 63 15.36 -0.68 7.49
CA PRO A 63 15.69 -1.67 6.50
C PRO A 63 16.45 -2.81 7.16
N TYR A 64 15.99 -4.03 6.94
CA TYR A 64 16.62 -5.24 7.43
C TYR A 64 16.61 -6.30 6.32
N GLY A 65 17.39 -7.37 6.52
CA GLY A 65 17.45 -8.47 5.57
C GLY A 65 18.46 -8.26 4.45
N VAL A 66 18.24 -8.93 3.33
CA VAL A 66 19.07 -8.84 2.13
C VAL A 66 19.03 -7.42 1.56
N PHE A 67 20.19 -6.92 1.14
CA PHE A 67 20.33 -5.68 0.39
C PHE A 67 20.90 -5.93 -1.00
N HIS A 68 20.55 -5.05 -1.94
CA HIS A 68 21.16 -4.97 -3.26
C HIS A 68 21.78 -3.59 -3.48
N THR A 69 22.70 -3.51 -4.45
CA THR A 69 23.18 -2.22 -4.95
C THR A 69 22.59 -1.96 -6.32
N LEU A 70 21.76 -0.94 -6.45
CA LEU A 70 21.37 -0.37 -7.74
C LEU A 70 22.44 0.63 -8.17
N SER A 71 23.03 0.43 -9.34
CA SER A 71 23.97 1.36 -9.97
C SER A 71 23.33 1.91 -11.24
N TYR A 72 23.16 3.23 -11.31
CA TYR A 72 22.49 3.90 -12.44
C TYR A 72 23.30 5.08 -12.97
N GLU A 73 23.01 5.46 -14.21
CA GLU A 73 23.69 6.58 -14.87
C GLU A 73 23.08 7.92 -14.49
N SER A 74 23.94 8.87 -14.15
CA SER A 74 23.55 10.27 -14.03
C SER A 74 23.42 10.85 -15.43
N HIS A 75 22.20 10.92 -15.95
CA HIS A 75 21.91 11.52 -17.26
C HIS A 75 21.82 13.05 -17.17
N ASN A 76 22.22 13.74 -18.25
CA ASN A 76 22.02 15.19 -18.37
C ASN A 76 20.51 15.50 -18.37
N PRO A 77 20.02 16.38 -17.47
CA PRO A 77 18.58 16.69 -17.37
C PRO A 77 17.95 17.29 -18.64
N LYS A 78 18.75 17.82 -19.58
CA LYS A 78 18.27 18.40 -20.84
C LYS A 78 18.35 17.43 -22.01
N ASP A 79 19.38 16.60 -22.04
CA ASP A 79 19.61 15.62 -23.11
C ASP A 79 20.26 14.37 -22.52
N PRO A 80 19.49 13.32 -22.18
CA PRO A 80 20.04 12.13 -21.53
C PRO A 80 21.10 11.39 -22.37
N TYR A 81 21.24 11.70 -23.66
CA TYR A 81 22.22 11.12 -24.56
C TYR A 81 23.42 12.04 -24.87
N ASP A 82 23.59 13.14 -24.13
CA ASP A 82 24.72 14.05 -24.33
C ASP A 82 26.07 13.31 -24.12
N PRO A 83 26.88 13.11 -25.18
CA PRO A 83 28.12 12.34 -25.08
C PRO A 83 29.21 13.06 -24.27
N ASN A 84 29.02 14.34 -23.97
CA ASN A 84 29.95 15.13 -23.16
C ASN A 84 29.61 15.10 -21.67
N TRP A 85 28.44 14.58 -21.30
CA TRP A 85 28.04 14.41 -19.92
C TRP A 85 28.75 13.20 -19.32
N LYS A 86 29.68 13.45 -18.39
CA LYS A 86 30.59 12.42 -17.82
C LYS A 86 30.51 12.38 -16.30
N GLU A 87 29.31 12.55 -15.76
CA GLU A 87 29.08 12.38 -14.33
C GLU A 87 29.25 10.90 -13.94
N PRO A 88 29.73 10.62 -12.71
CA PRO A 88 29.90 9.26 -12.25
C PRO A 88 28.54 8.56 -12.05
N LYS A 89 28.56 7.22 -12.11
CA LYS A 89 27.40 6.41 -11.72
C LYS A 89 27.07 6.61 -10.25
N ILE A 90 25.79 6.48 -9.93
CA ILE A 90 25.27 6.63 -8.58
C ILE A 90 24.85 5.26 -8.07
N ASP A 91 25.34 4.90 -6.89
CA ASP A 91 24.99 3.66 -6.22
C ASP A 91 23.96 3.92 -5.11
N VAL A 92 22.88 3.15 -5.12
CA VAL A 92 21.81 3.21 -4.12
C VAL A 92 21.59 1.83 -3.51
N MET A 93 21.49 1.81 -2.19
CA MET A 93 21.18 0.61 -1.44
C MET A 93 19.67 0.34 -1.48
N LEU A 94 19.29 -0.86 -1.89
CA LEU A 94 17.90 -1.33 -1.93
C LEU A 94 17.69 -2.50 -0.97
N TYR A 95 16.47 -2.62 -0.46
CA TYR A 95 16.03 -3.53 0.59
C TYR A 95 14.72 -4.22 0.15
N PRO A 96 14.83 -5.26 -0.69
CA PRO A 96 13.68 -5.95 -1.27
C PRO A 96 12.77 -6.63 -0.22
N GLU A 97 13.30 -7.06 0.93
CA GLU A 97 12.48 -7.75 1.94
C GLU A 97 11.48 -6.82 2.64
N THR A 98 11.78 -5.52 2.72
CA THR A 98 10.92 -4.52 3.38
C THR A 98 10.15 -3.65 2.38
N GLN A 99 10.33 -3.85 1.08
CA GLN A 99 9.69 -3.03 0.04
C GLN A 99 8.16 -3.16 0.03
N ASN A 100 7.60 -4.27 0.52
CA ASN A 100 6.14 -4.44 0.63
C ASN A 100 5.54 -3.87 1.93
N ILE A 101 6.32 -3.11 2.70
CA ILE A 101 5.88 -2.44 3.92
C ILE A 101 5.63 -0.97 3.59
N PRO A 102 4.42 -0.42 3.79
CA PRO A 102 4.16 0.99 3.58
C PRO A 102 5.07 1.91 4.39
N LEU A 103 5.39 3.06 3.81
CA LEU A 103 6.15 4.12 4.50
C LEU A 103 5.36 4.72 5.67
N ASP A 104 4.06 4.93 5.48
CA ASP A 104 3.19 5.52 6.48
C ASP A 104 3.05 4.60 7.70
N ASN A 105 3.39 5.14 8.88
CA ASN A 105 3.30 4.43 10.15
C ASN A 105 1.91 3.88 10.45
N LEU A 106 0.84 4.59 10.07
CA LEU A 106 -0.53 4.12 10.32
C LEU A 106 -0.86 2.90 9.46
N SER A 107 -0.24 2.81 8.29
CA SER A 107 -0.45 1.76 7.30
C SER A 107 0.60 0.64 7.36
N LYS A 108 1.60 0.71 8.26
CA LYS A 108 2.72 -0.26 8.36
C LYS A 108 2.30 -1.72 8.59
N HIS A 109 1.08 -1.96 9.07
CA HIS A 109 0.54 -3.30 9.28
C HIS A 109 -0.02 -3.91 7.98
N LEU A 110 -0.35 -3.09 6.98
CA LEU A 110 -0.91 -3.54 5.71
C LEU A 110 0.15 -4.19 4.84
N ARG A 111 -0.25 -5.19 4.08
CA ARG A 111 0.58 -5.89 3.09
C ARG A 111 -0.22 -6.09 1.80
N PRO A 112 0.43 -6.20 0.64
CA PRO A 112 -0.23 -6.73 -0.54
C PRO A 112 -0.75 -8.16 -0.26
N PRO A 113 -1.72 -8.66 -1.04
CA PRO A 113 -2.18 -10.02 -0.89
C PRO A 113 -1.04 -11.03 -1.08
N PRO A 114 -0.93 -12.07 -0.24
CA PRO A 114 0.15 -13.03 -0.36
C PRO A 114 -0.03 -13.92 -1.61
N PRO A 115 1.07 -14.39 -2.23
CA PRO A 115 1.01 -15.26 -3.40
C PRO A 115 0.23 -16.56 -3.18
N ARG A 116 -0.59 -16.92 -4.16
CA ARG A 116 -1.43 -18.12 -4.21
C ARG A 116 -1.08 -18.86 -5.48
N ILE A 117 -0.56 -20.07 -5.36
CA ILE A 117 -0.19 -20.88 -6.51
C ILE A 117 -0.87 -22.23 -6.34
N PRO A 118 -1.73 -22.65 -7.27
CA PRO A 118 -2.33 -23.98 -7.20
C PRO A 118 -1.25 -25.06 -7.38
N ASP A 119 -1.50 -26.27 -6.87
CA ASP A 119 -0.56 -27.39 -6.95
C ASP A 119 -0.16 -27.75 -8.40
N SER A 120 -1.08 -27.48 -9.34
CA SER A 120 -0.85 -27.57 -10.78
C SER A 120 -1.33 -26.29 -11.44
N TYR A 121 -0.52 -25.79 -12.37
CA TYR A 121 -0.80 -24.57 -13.12
C TYR A 121 -0.27 -24.69 -14.54
N ASP A 122 -0.88 -23.93 -15.44
CA ASP A 122 -0.44 -23.73 -16.83
C ASP A 122 0.14 -22.33 -17.00
N ILE A 123 1.08 -22.18 -17.94
CA ILE A 123 1.68 -20.89 -18.31
C ILE A 123 1.38 -20.58 -19.78
N PHE A 124 0.75 -19.44 -20.02
CA PHE A 124 0.64 -18.84 -21.35
C PHE A 124 1.89 -18.00 -21.65
N VAL A 125 2.48 -18.16 -22.83
CA VAL A 125 3.60 -17.35 -23.33
C VAL A 125 3.19 -16.66 -24.62
N GLY A 126 3.04 -15.35 -24.56
CA GLY A 126 2.67 -14.49 -25.67
C GLY A 126 3.89 -13.94 -26.40
N LEU A 127 3.91 -14.11 -27.72
CA LEU A 127 4.90 -13.59 -28.65
C LEU A 127 4.23 -12.74 -29.72
N SER A 128 4.79 -11.57 -30.00
CA SER A 128 4.39 -10.72 -31.13
C SER A 128 5.55 -10.62 -32.13
N SER A 129 5.41 -11.32 -33.25
CA SER A 129 6.42 -11.42 -34.32
C SER A 129 6.05 -10.53 -35.49
N PHE A 130 7.02 -9.78 -36.00
CA PHE A 130 6.85 -8.97 -37.20
C PHE A 130 7.91 -9.35 -38.22
N ARG A 131 7.52 -10.18 -39.19
CA ARG A 131 8.37 -10.66 -40.29
C ARG A 131 9.72 -11.25 -39.84
N ASP A 132 9.75 -11.91 -38.67
CA ASP A 132 10.97 -12.45 -38.02
C ASP A 132 10.78 -13.92 -37.62
N GLY A 133 10.25 -14.72 -38.55
CA GLY A 133 9.84 -16.11 -38.29
C GLY A 133 10.96 -17.01 -37.77
N GLU A 134 12.21 -16.85 -38.24
CA GLU A 134 13.35 -17.68 -37.79
C GLU A 134 13.64 -17.52 -36.30
N ARG A 135 13.76 -16.27 -35.82
CA ARG A 135 14.04 -16.00 -34.41
C ARG A 135 12.84 -16.32 -33.53
N CYS A 136 11.63 -16.06 -34.01
CA CYS A 136 10.40 -16.48 -33.33
C CYS A 136 10.30 -18.00 -33.16
N GLY A 137 10.59 -18.76 -34.22
CA GLY A 137 10.64 -20.22 -34.15
C GLY A 137 11.68 -20.72 -33.14
N TYR A 138 12.83 -20.06 -33.05
CA TYR A 138 13.86 -20.37 -32.05
C TYR A 138 13.43 -20.04 -30.61
N THR A 139 12.68 -18.95 -30.41
CA THR A 139 12.08 -18.62 -29.10
C THR A 139 11.09 -19.70 -28.66
N LEU A 140 10.17 -20.12 -29.53
CA LEU A 140 9.27 -21.24 -29.26
C LEU A 140 10.05 -22.53 -28.94
N PHE A 141 11.06 -22.83 -29.75
CA PHE A 141 11.87 -24.03 -29.62
C PHE A 141 12.57 -24.11 -28.27
N THR A 142 13.32 -23.06 -27.90
CA THR A 142 14.00 -23.01 -26.60
C THR A 142 13.00 -22.98 -25.44
N GLY A 143 11.86 -22.32 -25.59
CA GLY A 143 10.79 -22.28 -24.60
C GLY A 143 10.25 -23.66 -24.25
N PHE A 144 9.99 -24.52 -25.24
CA PHE A 144 9.56 -25.91 -25.00
C PHE A 144 10.70 -26.82 -24.58
N LEU A 145 11.84 -26.76 -25.28
CA LEU A 145 12.97 -27.66 -25.06
C LEU A 145 13.52 -27.57 -23.63
N ARG A 146 13.56 -26.36 -23.08
CA ARG A 146 14.26 -26.05 -21.83
C ARG A 146 13.32 -25.92 -20.63
N ALA A 147 12.02 -26.15 -20.80
CA ALA A 147 11.06 -26.16 -19.70
C ALA A 147 11.06 -27.49 -18.94
N ILE A 148 10.78 -27.44 -17.63
CA ILE A 148 10.63 -28.63 -16.79
C ILE A 148 9.26 -29.30 -17.01
N ARG A 149 8.22 -28.52 -17.33
CA ARG A 149 6.86 -29.02 -17.61
C ARG A 149 6.33 -28.52 -18.97
N PRO A 150 6.92 -28.95 -20.09
CA PRO A 150 6.53 -28.47 -21.42
C PRO A 150 5.06 -28.76 -21.77
N ASN A 151 4.45 -29.81 -21.22
CA ASN A 151 3.02 -30.14 -21.42
C ASN A 151 2.04 -29.15 -20.74
N ARG A 152 2.54 -28.21 -19.93
CA ARG A 152 1.78 -27.18 -19.20
C ARG A 152 2.01 -25.78 -19.77
N LEU A 153 2.65 -25.69 -20.93
CA LEU A 153 2.97 -24.43 -21.59
C LEU A 153 2.09 -24.24 -22.82
N PHE A 154 1.53 -23.05 -22.98
CA PHE A 154 0.74 -22.68 -24.15
C PHE A 154 1.31 -21.41 -24.76
N PHE A 155 1.70 -21.46 -26.04
CA PHE A 155 2.22 -20.29 -26.73
C PHE A 155 1.11 -19.63 -27.54
N GLY A 156 1.00 -18.31 -27.43
CA GLY A 156 0.19 -17.48 -28.32
C GLY A 156 1.09 -16.62 -29.18
N VAL A 157 1.03 -16.78 -30.50
CA VAL A 157 1.87 -16.07 -31.45
C VAL A 157 0.99 -15.17 -32.31
N VAL A 158 1.22 -13.85 -32.23
CA VAL A 158 0.74 -12.93 -33.25
C VAL A 158 1.82 -12.83 -34.31
N ASP A 159 1.57 -13.39 -35.49
CA ASP A 159 2.59 -13.47 -36.55
C ASP A 159 2.19 -12.55 -37.71
N GLN A 160 2.92 -11.45 -37.86
CA GLN A 160 2.64 -10.44 -38.88
C GLN A 160 3.59 -10.61 -40.06
N VAL A 161 3.08 -11.20 -41.16
CA VAL A 161 3.88 -11.72 -42.28
C VAL A 161 3.39 -11.24 -43.65
N LEU A 162 4.28 -11.27 -44.65
CA LEU A 162 3.96 -11.21 -46.07
C LEU A 162 3.99 -12.60 -46.70
N GLU A 163 3.46 -12.75 -47.92
CA GLU A 163 3.33 -14.04 -48.64
C GLU A 163 4.64 -14.84 -48.77
N ASN A 164 5.79 -14.17 -48.83
CA ASN A 164 7.10 -14.82 -48.97
C ASN A 164 7.90 -14.90 -47.67
N ASP A 165 7.35 -14.42 -46.55
CA ASP A 165 8.02 -14.56 -45.26
C ASP A 165 7.82 -15.99 -44.74
N THR A 166 8.81 -16.51 -44.02
CA THR A 166 8.61 -17.73 -43.23
C THR A 166 7.84 -17.37 -41.96
N THR A 167 6.94 -18.26 -41.53
CA THR A 167 6.19 -18.06 -40.29
C THR A 167 6.94 -18.63 -39.09
N CYS A 168 6.68 -18.06 -37.92
CA CYS A 168 7.21 -18.51 -36.65
C CYS A 168 6.97 -20.00 -36.42
N LEU A 169 5.77 -20.48 -36.78
CA LEU A 169 5.38 -21.87 -36.62
C LEU A 169 6.14 -22.81 -37.57
N ILE A 170 6.36 -22.41 -38.82
CA ILE A 170 7.13 -23.21 -39.79
C ILE A 170 8.56 -23.39 -39.30
N GLU A 171 9.21 -22.32 -38.85
CA GLU A 171 10.58 -22.38 -38.34
C GLU A 171 10.69 -23.18 -37.04
N TYR A 172 9.72 -23.04 -36.13
CA TYR A 172 9.62 -23.89 -34.95
C TYR A 172 9.54 -25.38 -35.33
N CYS A 173 8.65 -25.77 -36.24
CA CYS A 173 8.46 -27.17 -36.61
C CYS A 173 9.72 -27.78 -37.23
N LYS A 174 10.52 -27.01 -37.99
CA LYS A 174 11.82 -27.46 -38.50
C LYS A 174 12.78 -27.80 -37.36
N LEU A 175 12.91 -26.92 -36.37
CA LEU A 175 13.76 -27.14 -35.20
C LEU A 175 13.24 -28.32 -34.35
N ALA A 176 11.92 -28.39 -34.14
CA ALA A 176 11.27 -29.45 -33.37
C ALA A 176 11.45 -30.83 -34.03
N HIS A 177 11.34 -30.93 -35.35
CA HIS A 177 11.56 -32.18 -36.07
C HIS A 177 13.02 -32.66 -35.97
N ASN A 178 13.98 -31.72 -36.03
CA ASN A 178 15.39 -32.07 -35.88
C ASN A 178 15.72 -32.62 -34.48
N GLU A 179 15.09 -32.07 -33.44
CA GLU A 179 15.28 -32.49 -32.04
C GLU A 179 14.47 -33.73 -31.67
N TRP A 180 13.25 -33.86 -32.20
CA TRP A 180 12.33 -34.96 -31.97
C TRP A 180 11.90 -35.62 -33.29
N PRO A 181 12.75 -36.46 -33.93
CA PRO A 181 12.54 -36.95 -35.30
C PRO A 181 11.30 -37.84 -35.52
N TYR A 182 10.66 -38.29 -34.44
CA TYR A 182 9.45 -39.12 -34.48
C TYR A 182 8.15 -38.32 -34.35
N ASP A 183 8.24 -37.00 -34.18
CA ASP A 183 7.11 -36.06 -34.17
C ASP A 183 7.34 -35.00 -35.28
N ASP A 184 6.41 -34.87 -36.23
CA ASP A 184 6.55 -33.92 -37.34
C ASP A 184 6.62 -32.46 -36.86
N CYS A 185 5.92 -32.15 -35.76
CA CYS A 185 6.00 -30.86 -35.08
C CYS A 185 5.52 -31.04 -33.64
N ARG A 186 6.43 -31.43 -32.75
CA ARG A 186 6.13 -31.65 -31.33
C ARG A 186 5.48 -30.41 -30.71
N PHE A 187 4.56 -30.60 -29.76
CA PHE A 187 3.81 -29.51 -29.09
C PHE A 187 3.01 -28.56 -29.99
N ARG A 188 2.81 -28.87 -31.28
CA ARG A 188 2.02 -28.06 -32.21
C ARG A 188 0.62 -27.68 -31.69
N SER A 189 -0.04 -28.57 -30.95
CA SER A 189 -1.37 -28.34 -30.37
C SER A 189 -1.39 -27.32 -29.23
N GLN A 190 -0.22 -27.01 -28.66
CA GLN A 190 -0.04 -26.02 -27.60
C GLN A 190 0.35 -24.64 -28.15
N ILE A 191 0.42 -24.48 -29.47
CA ILE A 191 0.76 -23.21 -30.15
C ILE A 191 -0.50 -22.67 -30.85
N ARG A 192 -0.99 -21.53 -30.36
CA ARG A 192 -2.10 -20.75 -30.90
C ARG A 192 -1.50 -19.63 -31.74
N VAL A 193 -1.94 -19.48 -33.00
CA VAL A 193 -1.39 -18.49 -33.93
C VAL A 193 -2.52 -17.57 -34.40
N ASP A 194 -2.31 -16.27 -34.26
CA ASP A 194 -3.07 -15.21 -34.92
C ASP A 194 -2.19 -14.65 -36.03
N GLU A 195 -2.36 -15.17 -37.24
CA GLU A 195 -1.59 -14.75 -38.41
C GLU A 195 -2.26 -13.55 -39.06
N LEU A 196 -1.51 -12.46 -39.22
CA LEU A 196 -1.98 -11.21 -39.77
C LEU A 196 -1.09 -10.81 -40.96
N HIS A 197 -1.71 -10.20 -41.98
CA HIS A 197 -0.92 -9.61 -43.06
C HIS A 197 -0.09 -8.44 -42.53
N ALA A 198 1.21 -8.36 -42.87
CA ALA A 198 2.12 -7.35 -42.31
C ALA A 198 1.66 -5.90 -42.59
N ASP A 199 0.96 -5.63 -43.69
CA ASP A 199 0.40 -4.30 -44.01
C ASP A 199 -0.66 -3.82 -42.99
N SER A 200 -1.27 -4.74 -42.25
CA SER A 200 -2.21 -4.42 -41.17
C SER A 200 -1.51 -3.99 -39.87
N ALA A 201 -0.17 -4.06 -39.81
CA ALA A 201 0.60 -3.67 -38.64
C ALA A 201 0.34 -2.22 -38.23
N ARG A 202 0.07 -2.01 -36.95
CA ARG A 202 -0.11 -0.67 -36.36
C ARG A 202 0.72 -0.49 -35.09
N GLY A 203 1.90 -1.10 -35.05
CA GLY A 203 2.83 -1.00 -33.92
C GLY A 203 2.59 -2.02 -32.82
N PRO A 204 3.40 -1.95 -31.75
CA PRO A 204 3.51 -3.03 -30.77
C PRO A 204 2.29 -3.13 -29.85
N VAL A 205 1.61 -2.02 -29.55
CA VAL A 205 0.37 -2.03 -28.75
C VAL A 205 -0.74 -2.84 -29.44
N PHE A 206 -0.87 -2.66 -30.76
CA PHE A 206 -1.82 -3.42 -31.57
C PHE A 206 -1.53 -4.93 -31.52
N ALA A 207 -0.25 -5.32 -31.67
CA ALA A 207 0.16 -6.71 -31.60
C ALA A 207 -0.10 -7.32 -30.22
N ARG A 208 0.24 -6.62 -29.13
CA ARG A 208 -0.01 -7.10 -27.75
C ARG A 208 -1.49 -7.23 -27.43
N HIS A 209 -2.35 -6.36 -27.97
CA HIS A 209 -3.80 -6.52 -27.85
C HIS A 209 -4.29 -7.82 -28.51
N HIS A 210 -3.78 -8.14 -29.71
CA HIS A 210 -4.08 -9.41 -30.37
C HIS A 210 -3.57 -10.60 -29.58
N GLN A 211 -2.38 -10.48 -29.00
CA GLN A 211 -1.76 -11.52 -28.17
C GLN A 211 -2.62 -11.85 -26.95
N GLN A 212 -3.21 -10.85 -26.28
CA GLN A 212 -4.09 -11.08 -25.14
C GLN A 212 -5.35 -11.89 -25.48
N LYS A 213 -5.82 -11.86 -26.73
CA LYS A 213 -6.97 -12.68 -27.19
C LYS A 213 -6.66 -14.17 -27.25
N LEU A 214 -5.39 -14.54 -27.26
CA LEU A 214 -4.94 -15.93 -27.29
C LEU A 214 -4.84 -16.56 -25.89
N ILE A 215 -5.05 -15.77 -24.83
CA ILE A 215 -5.09 -16.24 -23.44
C ILE A 215 -6.41 -16.97 -23.19
N HIS A 216 -6.35 -18.17 -22.62
CA HIS A 216 -7.51 -18.96 -22.22
C HIS A 216 -7.61 -18.96 -20.69
N ASP A 217 -7.53 -20.11 -20.03
CA ASP A 217 -7.68 -20.33 -18.60
C ASP A 217 -6.34 -20.57 -17.88
N GLU A 218 -5.20 -20.24 -18.52
CA GLU A 218 -3.89 -20.37 -17.90
C GLU A 218 -3.76 -19.52 -16.62
N GLU A 219 -2.94 -20.00 -15.69
CA GLU A 219 -2.74 -19.37 -14.39
C GLU A 219 -1.79 -18.18 -14.49
N PHE A 220 -0.67 -18.38 -15.21
CA PHE A 220 0.37 -17.39 -15.39
C PHE A 220 0.51 -17.01 -16.86
N CYS A 221 0.80 -15.72 -17.09
CA CYS A 221 0.99 -15.13 -18.40
C CYS A 221 2.37 -14.50 -18.46
N LEU A 222 3.16 -14.89 -19.46
CA LEU A 222 4.40 -14.28 -19.87
C LEU A 222 4.18 -13.55 -21.19
N GLN A 223 4.49 -12.26 -21.27
CA GLN A 223 4.69 -11.55 -22.53
C GLN A 223 6.18 -11.29 -22.69
N VAL A 224 6.72 -11.63 -23.86
CA VAL A 224 8.15 -11.50 -24.15
C VAL A 224 8.36 -11.20 -25.63
N ASP A 225 9.47 -10.54 -25.96
CA ASP A 225 9.82 -10.26 -27.34
C ASP A 225 10.05 -11.55 -28.14
N ALA A 226 9.59 -11.56 -29.39
CA ALA A 226 9.57 -12.75 -30.24
C ALA A 226 10.97 -13.24 -30.66
N HIS A 227 12.05 -12.50 -30.44
CA HIS A 227 13.41 -12.95 -30.72
C HIS A 227 14.22 -13.10 -29.43
N SER A 228 13.69 -13.91 -28.53
CA SER A 228 14.30 -14.22 -27.24
C SER A 228 14.73 -15.69 -27.15
N ALA A 229 15.54 -16.05 -26.17
CA ALA A 229 15.91 -17.42 -25.88
C ALA A 229 15.74 -17.73 -24.38
N PHE A 230 15.07 -18.84 -24.10
CA PHE A 230 14.85 -19.31 -22.73
C PHE A 230 16.03 -20.13 -22.22
N THR A 231 16.30 -20.07 -20.92
CA THR A 231 17.27 -20.95 -20.26
C THR A 231 16.61 -22.21 -19.71
N LYS A 232 17.42 -23.17 -19.28
CA LYS A 232 16.95 -24.40 -18.64
C LYS A 232 16.17 -24.13 -17.37
N ASP A 233 15.06 -24.84 -17.20
CA ASP A 233 14.13 -24.80 -16.07
C ASP A 233 13.47 -23.42 -15.86
N TRP A 234 13.36 -22.61 -16.93
CA TRP A 234 12.85 -21.24 -16.87
C TRP A 234 11.45 -21.13 -16.27
N ASP A 235 10.57 -22.10 -16.55
CA ASP A 235 9.17 -22.13 -16.12
C ASP A 235 9.03 -22.33 -14.60
N LEU A 236 10.03 -22.97 -13.98
CA LEU A 236 10.15 -23.05 -12.53
C LEU A 236 10.79 -21.78 -11.95
N GLY A 237 11.86 -21.30 -12.58
CA GLY A 237 12.61 -20.12 -12.13
C GLY A 237 11.75 -18.87 -12.05
N VAL A 238 11.02 -18.56 -13.13
CA VAL A 238 10.18 -17.36 -13.19
C VAL A 238 9.03 -17.37 -12.18
N VAL A 239 8.39 -18.52 -11.95
CA VAL A 239 7.31 -18.66 -10.96
C VAL A 239 7.87 -18.57 -9.54
N SER A 240 9.05 -19.16 -9.30
CA SER A 240 9.72 -19.08 -8.00
C SER A 240 10.09 -17.64 -7.64
N ASP A 241 10.58 -16.88 -8.63
CA ASP A 241 10.91 -15.48 -8.47
C ASP A 241 9.65 -14.63 -8.27
N TRP A 242 8.58 -14.89 -9.03
CA TRP A 242 7.30 -14.21 -8.85
C TRP A 242 6.72 -14.48 -7.45
N LYS A 243 6.83 -15.71 -6.94
CA LYS A 243 6.43 -16.04 -5.57
C LYS A 243 7.26 -15.28 -4.53
N ALA A 244 8.55 -15.06 -4.79
CA ALA A 244 9.45 -14.34 -3.89
C ALA A 244 9.14 -12.83 -3.79
N THR A 245 8.29 -12.29 -4.68
CA THR A 245 7.77 -10.91 -4.54
C THR A 245 6.89 -10.75 -3.31
N ASN A 246 6.33 -11.84 -2.76
CA ASN A 246 5.34 -11.82 -1.68
C ASN A 246 4.13 -10.92 -1.98
N ASN A 247 3.66 -10.94 -3.24
CA ASN A 247 2.52 -10.18 -3.72
C ASN A 247 1.77 -10.95 -4.84
N GLU A 248 0.50 -11.32 -4.62
CA GLU A 248 -0.39 -11.97 -5.60
C GLU A 248 -0.67 -11.08 -6.82
N MET A 249 -0.55 -9.77 -6.64
CA MET A 249 -0.77 -8.77 -7.67
C MET A 249 0.55 -8.34 -8.35
N ALA A 250 1.63 -9.13 -8.20
CA ALA A 250 2.93 -8.82 -8.78
C ALA A 250 2.97 -9.01 -10.31
N VAL A 251 3.71 -8.13 -10.96
CA VAL A 251 4.13 -8.22 -12.36
C VAL A 251 5.66 -8.14 -12.39
N LEU A 252 6.33 -9.24 -12.70
CA LEU A 252 7.76 -9.20 -12.98
C LEU A 252 7.99 -8.56 -14.34
N SER A 253 8.68 -7.43 -14.41
CA SER A 253 8.93 -6.74 -15.67
C SER A 253 10.27 -6.01 -15.70
N THR A 254 10.98 -6.15 -16.83
CA THR A 254 12.26 -5.48 -17.07
C THR A 254 12.65 -5.56 -18.55
N TYR A 255 13.71 -4.84 -18.95
CA TYR A 255 14.40 -5.11 -20.20
C TYR A 255 15.29 -6.34 -20.07
N LEU A 256 15.45 -7.09 -21.14
CA LEU A 256 16.27 -8.29 -21.15
C LEU A 256 17.71 -7.98 -21.53
N HIS A 257 18.65 -8.72 -20.94
CA HIS A 257 20.04 -8.75 -21.40
C HIS A 257 20.16 -9.39 -22.79
N ASP A 258 21.20 -9.01 -23.53
CA ASP A 258 21.58 -9.75 -24.75
C ASP A 258 22.00 -11.19 -24.41
N LEU A 259 21.99 -12.09 -25.40
CA LEU A 259 22.35 -13.50 -25.25
C LEU A 259 23.77 -13.69 -24.69
N HIS A 260 24.74 -12.93 -25.22
CA HIS A 260 26.18 -13.02 -24.91
C HIS A 260 26.63 -14.47 -24.59
N ASN A 261 27.23 -14.69 -23.42
CA ASN A 261 27.56 -16.00 -22.85
C ASN A 261 26.70 -16.32 -21.62
N PHE A 262 25.50 -15.71 -21.53
CA PHE A 262 24.58 -15.90 -20.40
C PHE A 262 23.69 -17.13 -20.55
N ILE A 263 23.66 -17.73 -21.74
CA ILE A 263 23.14 -19.07 -21.97
C ILE A 263 24.33 -19.96 -22.33
N SER A 264 24.58 -20.98 -21.50
CA SER A 264 25.63 -21.97 -21.76
C SER A 264 25.25 -22.86 -22.97
N ASP A 265 26.23 -23.54 -23.57
CA ASP A 265 26.00 -24.42 -24.73
C ASP A 265 24.93 -25.49 -24.49
N ASP A 266 24.78 -25.96 -23.24
CA ASP A 266 23.76 -26.93 -22.82
C ASP A 266 22.39 -26.30 -22.49
N GLY A 267 22.24 -24.98 -22.67
CA GLY A 267 21.07 -24.20 -22.32
C GLY A 267 20.99 -23.74 -20.86
N SER A 268 21.96 -24.09 -20.02
CA SER A 268 21.98 -23.68 -18.61
C SER A 268 22.11 -22.17 -18.45
N ASN A 269 21.44 -21.63 -17.42
CA ASN A 269 21.46 -20.20 -17.12
C ASN A 269 22.78 -19.76 -16.48
N ASN A 270 23.55 -18.93 -17.17
CA ASN A 270 24.77 -18.29 -16.68
C ASN A 270 24.51 -16.79 -16.45
N ALA A 271 23.52 -16.48 -15.61
CA ALA A 271 23.08 -15.11 -15.39
C ALA A 271 24.20 -14.22 -14.86
N PRO A 272 24.36 -12.99 -15.43
CA PRO A 272 25.36 -12.04 -14.98
C PRO A 272 25.07 -11.57 -13.55
N ASP A 273 26.11 -11.08 -12.88
CA ASP A 273 25.99 -10.49 -11.53
C ASP A 273 25.34 -9.11 -11.53
N HIS A 274 24.90 -8.59 -12.67
CA HIS A 274 24.21 -7.31 -12.79
C HIS A 274 22.95 -7.52 -13.63
N LEU A 275 21.78 -7.23 -13.08
CA LEU A 275 20.49 -7.47 -13.73
C LEU A 275 19.77 -6.16 -14.06
N PRO A 276 19.01 -6.09 -15.16
CA PRO A 276 18.37 -4.87 -15.61
C PRO A 276 17.24 -4.42 -14.66
N HIS A 277 17.18 -3.13 -14.38
CA HIS A 277 16.14 -2.47 -13.61
C HIS A 277 15.77 -1.14 -14.28
N VAL A 278 14.50 -0.94 -14.60
CA VAL A 278 14.02 0.30 -15.20
C VAL A 278 13.57 1.26 -14.10
N CYS A 279 14.26 2.40 -13.96
CA CYS A 279 13.91 3.41 -12.95
C CYS A 279 14.03 4.87 -13.43
N GLN A 280 14.43 5.11 -14.68
CA GLN A 280 14.56 6.46 -15.26
C GLN A 280 13.66 6.66 -16.48
N THR A 281 13.14 7.87 -16.60
CA THR A 281 12.21 8.30 -17.64
C THR A 281 12.71 9.54 -18.37
N MET A 282 12.29 9.71 -19.61
CA MET A 282 12.52 10.89 -20.43
C MET A 282 11.26 11.23 -21.24
N ARG A 283 11.35 12.27 -22.07
CA ARG A 283 10.37 12.55 -23.12
C ARG A 283 10.91 12.04 -24.45
N GLY A 284 10.15 11.18 -25.12
CA GLY A 284 10.48 10.62 -26.42
C GLY A 284 10.40 11.65 -27.55
N THR A 285 10.62 11.18 -28.78
CA THR A 285 10.53 12.00 -30.00
C THR A 285 9.14 12.59 -30.24
N ASN A 286 8.08 11.92 -29.78
CA ASN A 286 6.70 12.42 -29.80
C ASN A 286 6.32 13.26 -28.56
N GLY A 287 7.29 13.54 -27.68
CA GLY A 287 7.10 14.26 -26.42
C GLY A 287 6.43 13.46 -25.31
N LEU A 288 6.06 12.19 -25.53
CA LEU A 288 5.43 11.34 -24.51
C LEU A 288 6.47 10.72 -23.58
N VAL A 289 6.02 10.22 -22.42
CA VAL A 289 6.89 9.57 -21.43
C VAL A 289 7.51 8.30 -22.03
N ARG A 290 8.81 8.11 -21.84
CA ARG A 290 9.54 6.92 -22.29
C ARG A 290 10.57 6.52 -21.23
N ASN A 291 10.80 5.23 -21.05
CA ASN A 291 11.95 4.74 -20.29
C ASN A 291 13.25 5.10 -21.04
N ILE A 292 14.29 5.60 -20.34
CA ILE A 292 15.59 5.92 -20.98
C ILE A 292 16.30 4.63 -21.42
N GLY A 293 16.35 3.65 -20.52
CA GLY A 293 17.09 2.40 -20.65
C GLY A 293 16.98 1.62 -19.33
N ALA A 294 17.70 0.51 -19.24
CA ALA A 294 17.82 -0.24 -18.00
C ALA A 294 19.09 0.17 -17.25
N ASP A 295 18.91 0.44 -15.97
CA ASP A 295 19.99 0.49 -14.97
C ASP A 295 20.27 -0.91 -14.43
N LEU A 296 21.25 -1.04 -13.54
CA LEU A 296 21.74 -2.36 -13.12
C LEU A 296 21.66 -2.56 -11.61
N ILE A 297 20.99 -3.64 -11.20
CA ILE A 297 21.06 -4.16 -9.83
C ILE A 297 22.18 -5.20 -9.76
N VAL A 298 23.19 -4.91 -8.95
CA VAL A 298 24.31 -5.80 -8.68
C VAL A 298 23.89 -6.88 -7.68
N GLU A 299 24.21 -8.14 -8.01
CA GLU A 299 23.91 -9.35 -7.26
C GLU A 299 22.45 -9.41 -6.77
N SER A 300 21.50 -9.18 -7.68
CA SER A 300 20.06 -9.22 -7.37
C SER A 300 19.63 -10.60 -6.86
N LYS A 301 19.33 -10.70 -5.56
CA LYS A 301 18.94 -11.92 -4.84
C LYS A 301 17.44 -12.07 -4.67
N HIS A 302 16.69 -10.98 -4.76
CA HIS A 302 15.23 -10.94 -4.64
C HIS A 302 14.62 -10.02 -5.71
N PRO A 303 13.35 -10.24 -6.11
CA PRO A 303 12.66 -9.30 -6.97
C PRO A 303 12.63 -7.90 -6.36
N GLN A 304 12.89 -6.89 -7.17
CA GLN A 304 13.00 -5.50 -6.72
C GLN A 304 11.82 -4.67 -7.22
N LEU A 305 11.03 -4.09 -6.31
CA LEU A 305 9.90 -3.23 -6.64
C LEU A 305 10.36 -2.08 -7.53
N SER A 306 9.63 -1.88 -8.63
CA SER A 306 9.84 -0.84 -9.63
C SER A 306 8.53 -0.08 -9.87
N ALA A 307 8.64 1.17 -10.29
CA ALA A 307 7.51 1.95 -10.74
C ALA A 307 7.23 1.81 -12.24
N LEU A 308 8.18 1.28 -13.01
CA LEU A 308 8.11 1.27 -14.46
C LEU A 308 7.88 -0.15 -14.96
N TRP A 309 7.20 -0.25 -16.11
CA TRP A 309 7.01 -1.48 -16.85
C TRP A 309 7.88 -1.41 -18.10
N ALA A 310 8.42 -2.54 -18.50
CA ALA A 310 9.26 -2.68 -19.67
C ALA A 310 8.73 -3.80 -20.55
N ALA A 311 8.65 -3.53 -21.85
CA ALA A 311 7.90 -4.38 -22.75
C ALA A 311 8.62 -5.68 -23.13
N GLY A 312 9.94 -5.76 -22.94
CA GLY A 312 10.71 -6.92 -23.36
C GLY A 312 10.42 -8.18 -22.53
N PHE A 313 9.97 -8.02 -21.28
CA PHE A 313 9.59 -9.12 -20.40
C PHE A 313 8.53 -8.66 -19.40
N SER A 314 7.42 -9.41 -19.33
CA SER A 314 6.33 -9.16 -18.38
C SER A 314 5.68 -10.48 -17.95
N PHE A 315 5.92 -10.93 -16.72
CA PHE A 315 5.39 -12.16 -16.15
C PHE A 315 4.49 -11.89 -14.95
N SER A 316 3.27 -12.42 -14.97
CA SER A 316 2.29 -12.25 -13.88
C SER A 316 1.23 -13.34 -13.91
N LYS A 317 0.28 -13.31 -12.97
CA LYS A 317 -0.97 -14.05 -13.12
C LYS A 317 -1.73 -13.56 -14.33
N CYS A 318 -2.36 -14.46 -15.10
CA CYS A 318 -3.13 -14.08 -16.29
C CYS A 318 -4.32 -13.17 -15.98
N HIS A 319 -4.79 -13.09 -14.73
CA HIS A 319 -5.80 -12.11 -14.36
C HIS A 319 -5.32 -10.65 -14.54
N ALA A 320 -4.01 -10.38 -14.55
CA ALA A 320 -3.46 -9.06 -14.90
C ALA A 320 -3.78 -8.68 -16.35
N GLU A 321 -3.48 -9.57 -17.28
CA GLU A 321 -3.74 -9.38 -18.71
C GLU A 321 -5.23 -9.27 -19.02
N LYS A 322 -6.08 -10.03 -18.32
CA LYS A 322 -7.55 -10.02 -18.51
C LYS A 322 -8.24 -8.80 -17.89
N ARG A 323 -7.79 -8.35 -16.70
CA ARG A 323 -8.39 -7.20 -15.99
C ARG A 323 -7.92 -5.86 -16.54
N VAL A 324 -6.71 -5.83 -17.10
CA VAL A 324 -6.09 -4.64 -17.66
C VAL A 324 -5.77 -4.92 -19.12
N PRO A 325 -6.77 -4.82 -20.02
CA PRO A 325 -6.55 -5.08 -21.44
C PRO A 325 -5.68 -3.98 -22.07
N VAL A 326 -4.85 -4.37 -23.04
CA VAL A 326 -4.06 -3.46 -23.86
C VAL A 326 -5.00 -2.73 -24.83
N ASP A 327 -4.92 -1.40 -24.85
CA ASP A 327 -5.79 -0.53 -25.66
C ASP A 327 -5.44 -0.58 -27.16
N PRO A 328 -6.26 -1.21 -28.02
CA PRO A 328 -5.98 -1.36 -29.43
C PRO A 328 -6.08 -0.05 -30.22
N TYR A 329 -6.58 1.03 -29.61
CA TYR A 329 -6.71 2.33 -30.27
C TYR A 329 -5.45 3.20 -30.17
N MET A 330 -4.42 2.73 -29.46
CA MET A 330 -3.10 3.37 -29.37
C MET A 330 -2.20 3.00 -30.57
N LEU A 331 -2.75 3.17 -31.78
CA LEU A 331 -2.09 2.80 -33.04
C LEU A 331 -0.79 3.60 -33.24
N TRP A 332 0.24 2.93 -33.76
CA TRP A 332 1.59 3.45 -34.02
C TRP A 332 2.36 3.90 -32.78
N MET A 333 1.84 3.64 -31.58
CA MET A 333 2.49 4.04 -30.34
C MET A 333 3.63 3.09 -30.00
N PHE A 334 4.84 3.65 -29.89
CA PHE A 334 6.02 2.97 -29.36
C PHE A 334 6.51 3.73 -28.12
N GLU A 335 6.67 5.04 -28.23
CA GLU A 335 6.98 5.91 -27.10
C GLU A 335 5.68 6.32 -26.41
N GLY A 336 5.58 6.04 -25.11
CA GLY A 336 4.37 6.25 -24.30
C GLY A 336 3.69 4.95 -23.84
N GLU A 337 3.81 3.86 -24.62
CA GLU A 337 3.04 2.64 -24.34
C GLU A 337 3.45 1.95 -23.05
N GLU A 338 4.73 1.94 -22.71
CA GLU A 338 5.24 1.35 -21.48
C GLU A 338 4.75 2.08 -20.23
N PHE A 339 4.69 3.42 -20.29
CA PHE A 339 4.14 4.24 -19.22
C PHE A 339 2.62 4.04 -19.07
N LEU A 340 1.89 3.90 -20.19
CA LEU A 340 0.47 3.58 -20.12
C LEU A 340 0.25 2.19 -19.53
N ARG A 341 1.07 1.20 -19.90
CA ARG A 341 0.94 -0.15 -19.37
C ARG A 341 1.15 -0.19 -17.86
N SER A 342 2.22 0.45 -17.37
CA SER A 342 2.50 0.53 -15.93
C SER A 342 1.42 1.29 -15.17
N SER A 343 0.97 2.45 -15.66
CA SER A 343 -0.06 3.24 -14.98
C SER A 343 -1.41 2.52 -14.88
N HIS A 344 -1.86 1.83 -15.94
CA HIS A 344 -3.12 1.07 -15.89
C HIS A 344 -3.02 -0.15 -14.97
N LEU A 345 -1.90 -0.89 -15.02
CA LEU A 345 -1.67 -2.00 -14.09
C LEU A 345 -1.65 -1.50 -12.64
N TRP A 346 -0.90 -0.42 -12.37
CA TRP A 346 -0.73 0.09 -11.02
C TRP A 346 -2.03 0.62 -10.41
N THR A 347 -2.79 1.41 -11.17
CA THR A 347 -4.11 1.91 -10.75
C THR A 347 -5.15 0.79 -10.58
N ALA A 348 -4.96 -0.36 -11.24
CA ALA A 348 -5.78 -1.56 -11.07
C ALA A 348 -5.34 -2.49 -9.90
N GLY A 349 -4.31 -2.08 -9.15
CA GLY A 349 -3.83 -2.74 -7.94
C GLY A 349 -2.61 -3.65 -8.11
N TYR A 350 -2.01 -3.69 -9.30
CA TYR A 350 -0.80 -4.49 -9.57
C TYR A 350 0.48 -3.73 -9.24
N ASP A 351 1.54 -4.44 -8.89
CA ASP A 351 2.83 -3.83 -8.57
C ASP A 351 3.94 -4.46 -9.41
N MET A 352 4.83 -3.63 -9.97
CA MET A 352 5.89 -4.09 -10.86
C MET A 352 7.16 -4.41 -10.08
N TYR A 353 7.85 -5.47 -10.47
CA TYR A 353 9.13 -5.87 -9.86
C TYR A 353 10.13 -6.25 -10.95
N SER A 354 11.36 -5.79 -10.85
CA SER A 354 12.45 -6.33 -11.67
C SER A 354 12.85 -7.72 -11.14
N PRO A 355 13.03 -8.72 -12.02
CA PRO A 355 13.40 -10.08 -11.61
C PRO A 355 14.72 -10.13 -10.82
N SER A 356 14.83 -11.13 -9.95
CA SER A 356 16.12 -11.53 -9.37
C SER A 356 16.90 -12.44 -10.31
N ARG A 357 18.08 -12.90 -9.87
CA ARG A 357 18.86 -13.91 -10.59
C ARG A 357 18.07 -15.19 -10.86
N VAL A 358 17.09 -15.54 -10.00
CA VAL A 358 16.23 -16.72 -10.18
C VAL A 358 15.22 -16.52 -11.32
N GLY A 359 14.71 -15.30 -11.50
CA GLY A 359 13.73 -14.96 -12.54
C GLY A 359 14.33 -14.44 -13.85
N SER A 360 15.64 -14.15 -13.89
CA SER A 360 16.37 -13.79 -15.11
C SER A 360 16.62 -15.03 -15.98
N VAL A 361 15.57 -15.55 -16.61
CA VAL A 361 15.57 -16.84 -17.32
C VAL A 361 15.37 -16.71 -18.84
N VAL A 362 15.33 -15.49 -19.34
CA VAL A 362 15.16 -15.19 -20.77
C VAL A 362 16.17 -14.12 -21.17
N TYR A 363 16.72 -14.25 -22.37
CA TYR A 363 17.67 -13.30 -22.95
C TYR A 363 17.23 -12.93 -24.37
N HIS A 364 17.53 -11.71 -24.78
CA HIS A 364 17.04 -11.12 -26.01
C HIS A 364 18.13 -11.12 -27.09
N ASN A 365 17.77 -11.37 -28.35
CA ASN A 365 18.71 -11.25 -29.47
C ASN A 365 18.66 -9.83 -30.05
N TYR A 366 19.63 -8.97 -29.67
CA TYR A 366 19.70 -7.58 -30.15
C TYR A 366 20.36 -7.40 -31.53
N THR A 367 20.61 -8.49 -32.27
CA THR A 367 21.08 -8.37 -33.66
C THR A 367 20.02 -7.72 -34.55
N SER A 368 20.47 -7.02 -35.60
CA SER A 368 19.59 -6.28 -36.53
C SER A 368 18.40 -7.11 -37.00
N ILE A 369 17.20 -6.56 -36.84
CA ILE A 369 15.93 -7.16 -37.28
C ILE A 369 15.72 -7.03 -38.81
N PRO A 370 15.03 -7.99 -39.44
CA PRO A 370 14.88 -8.03 -40.90
C PRO A 370 13.93 -6.95 -41.45
N ALA A 371 12.97 -6.50 -40.63
CA ALA A 371 11.99 -5.50 -41.02
C ALA A 371 11.55 -4.66 -39.81
N ARG A 372 11.06 -3.44 -40.07
CA ARG A 372 10.51 -2.53 -39.06
C ARG A 372 9.09 -2.13 -39.43
N PHE A 373 8.17 -2.15 -38.47
CA PHE A 373 6.76 -1.85 -38.74
C PHE A 373 6.55 -0.38 -39.20
N GLU A 374 7.44 0.53 -38.76
CA GLU A 374 7.44 1.94 -39.15
C GLU A 374 7.68 2.13 -40.65
N GLN A 375 8.30 1.14 -41.31
CA GLN A 375 8.62 1.17 -42.74
C GLN A 375 7.50 0.60 -43.61
N MET A 376 6.42 0.07 -43.01
CA MET A 376 5.34 -0.54 -43.79
C MET A 376 4.65 0.47 -44.70
N GLN A 377 4.14 0.01 -45.84
CA GLN A 377 3.34 0.86 -46.70
C GLN A 377 1.93 0.94 -46.12
N VAL A 378 1.48 2.15 -45.81
CA VAL A 378 0.05 2.42 -45.63
C VAL A 378 -0.52 2.87 -46.97
N SER A 379 -1.79 2.57 -47.23
CA SER A 379 -2.46 2.99 -48.47
C SER A 379 -2.48 4.51 -48.65
N ASP A 380 -2.39 5.26 -47.54
CA ASP A 380 -2.36 6.71 -47.50
C ASP A 380 -1.60 7.19 -46.25
N GLU A 381 -0.54 7.98 -46.44
CA GLU A 381 0.26 8.54 -45.35
C GLU A 381 -0.54 9.53 -44.46
N ALA A 382 -1.60 10.14 -45.01
CA ALA A 382 -2.51 10.97 -44.25
C ALA A 382 -3.29 10.14 -43.21
N VAL A 383 -3.59 8.87 -43.52
CA VAL A 383 -4.24 7.96 -42.58
C VAL A 383 -3.30 7.63 -41.42
N ARG A 384 -2.05 7.26 -41.69
CA ARG A 384 -1.06 7.03 -40.62
C ARG A 384 -0.90 8.25 -39.72
N THR A 385 -0.74 9.43 -40.34
CA THR A 385 -0.58 10.68 -39.59
C THR A 385 -1.77 10.91 -38.66
N ARG A 386 -3.01 10.75 -39.17
CA ARG A 386 -4.23 10.89 -38.37
C ARG A 386 -4.31 9.86 -37.25
N GLU A 387 -4.04 8.58 -37.53
CA GLU A 387 -4.06 7.50 -36.54
C GLU A 387 -3.07 7.76 -35.40
N ARG A 388 -1.82 8.09 -35.73
CA ARG A 388 -0.77 8.42 -34.77
C ARG A 388 -1.13 9.65 -33.92
N THR A 389 -1.62 10.73 -34.54
CA THR A 389 -2.06 11.92 -33.79
C THR A 389 -3.20 11.58 -32.83
N MET A 390 -4.19 10.78 -33.24
CA MET A 390 -5.27 10.36 -32.35
C MET A 390 -4.77 9.49 -31.19
N ALA A 391 -3.80 8.61 -31.41
CA ALA A 391 -3.20 7.78 -30.37
C ALA A 391 -2.40 8.62 -29.36
N GLU A 392 -1.58 9.56 -29.82
CA GLU A 392 -0.85 10.49 -28.95
C GLU A 392 -1.80 11.39 -28.14
N ASN A 393 -2.85 11.90 -28.77
CA ASN A 393 -3.87 12.68 -28.08
C ASN A 393 -4.71 11.84 -27.12
N ARG A 394 -4.89 10.54 -27.40
CA ARG A 394 -5.54 9.61 -26.47
C ARG A 394 -4.66 9.34 -25.25
N PHE A 395 -3.34 9.19 -25.40
CA PHE A 395 -2.41 9.19 -24.27
C PHE A 395 -2.60 10.44 -23.42
N ARG A 396 -2.55 11.63 -24.04
CA ARG A 396 -2.68 12.92 -23.36
C ARG A 396 -4.00 13.02 -22.60
N LEU A 397 -5.10 12.60 -23.22
CA LEU A 397 -6.43 12.55 -22.57
C LEU A 397 -6.46 11.61 -21.35
N VAL A 398 -5.84 10.43 -21.43
CA VAL A 398 -5.81 9.44 -20.34
C VAL A 398 -5.06 9.97 -19.12
N VAL A 399 -3.99 10.73 -19.34
CA VAL A 399 -3.14 11.24 -18.26
C VAL A 399 -3.50 12.67 -17.83
N ASP A 400 -4.65 13.19 -18.30
CA ASP A 400 -5.11 14.56 -18.10
C ASP A 400 -4.08 15.65 -18.51
N TRP A 401 -3.34 15.38 -19.58
CA TRP A 401 -2.36 16.32 -20.13
C TRP A 401 -3.00 17.15 -21.27
N PRO A 402 -2.96 18.50 -21.23
CA PRO A 402 -3.61 19.33 -22.23
C PRO A 402 -3.14 19.07 -23.67
N PHE A 403 -4.08 19.07 -24.62
CA PHE A 403 -3.81 18.93 -26.04
C PHE A 403 -4.90 19.59 -26.90
N GLU A 404 -4.59 19.84 -28.17
CA GLU A 404 -5.56 20.24 -29.19
C GLU A 404 -5.57 19.24 -30.35
N GLY A 405 -6.71 19.07 -30.99
CA GLY A 405 -6.86 18.25 -32.20
C GLY A 405 -7.68 16.96 -32.00
N PRO A 406 -7.67 16.06 -32.99
CA PRO A 406 -8.53 14.89 -32.99
C PRO A 406 -8.06 13.85 -31.96
N VAL A 407 -9.02 13.18 -31.32
CA VAL A 407 -8.78 12.07 -30.39
C VAL A 407 -9.87 11.01 -30.60
N ASN A 408 -9.49 9.74 -30.49
CA ASN A 408 -10.46 8.65 -30.41
C ASN A 408 -10.78 8.38 -28.93
N THR A 409 -12.05 8.50 -28.54
CA THR A 409 -12.53 8.23 -27.17
C THR A 409 -13.31 6.93 -27.04
N PHE A 410 -13.38 6.12 -28.10
CA PHE A 410 -14.09 4.84 -28.11
C PHE A 410 -13.56 3.93 -27.00
N GLU A 411 -14.50 3.37 -26.22
CA GLU A 411 -14.29 2.50 -25.06
C GLU A 411 -13.35 3.00 -23.95
N LEU A 412 -12.85 4.24 -24.03
CA LEU A 412 -11.83 4.77 -23.14
C LEU A 412 -12.27 4.81 -21.67
N THR A 413 -13.53 5.12 -21.41
CA THR A 413 -14.09 5.21 -20.05
C THR A 413 -14.76 3.90 -19.59
N THR A 414 -14.66 2.84 -20.40
CA THR A 414 -15.27 1.53 -20.16
C THR A 414 -14.20 0.44 -20.14
N THR A 415 -14.00 -0.29 -21.25
CA THR A 415 -13.02 -1.37 -21.39
C THR A 415 -11.59 -0.96 -21.05
N TYR A 416 -11.16 0.24 -21.48
CA TYR A 416 -9.78 0.72 -21.34
C TYR A 416 -9.65 1.84 -20.30
N ALA A 417 -10.56 1.88 -19.33
CA ALA A 417 -10.48 2.86 -18.26
C ALA A 417 -9.29 2.56 -17.33
N MET A 418 -8.70 3.62 -16.78
CA MET A 418 -7.78 3.50 -15.65
C MET A 418 -8.43 2.77 -14.48
N GLY A 419 -7.62 2.05 -13.73
CA GLY A 419 -8.07 1.37 -12.51
C GLY A 419 -8.49 2.36 -11.43
N ARG A 420 -9.23 1.85 -10.43
CA ARG A 420 -9.74 2.65 -9.30
C ARG A 420 -9.14 2.26 -7.95
N VAL A 421 -8.29 1.23 -7.94
CA VAL A 421 -7.70 0.71 -6.70
C VAL A 421 -6.76 1.75 -6.08
N ARG A 422 -6.04 2.47 -6.93
CA ARG A 422 -5.22 3.64 -6.61
C ARG A 422 -5.39 4.67 -7.73
N SER A 423 -5.23 5.95 -7.44
CA SER A 423 -5.44 7.03 -8.43
C SER A 423 -4.23 7.21 -9.35
N LEU A 424 -4.44 7.86 -10.50
CA LEU A 424 -3.34 8.28 -11.37
C LEU A 424 -2.39 9.24 -10.64
N ASP A 425 -2.91 10.18 -9.85
CA ASP A 425 -2.06 11.12 -9.10
C ASP A 425 -1.10 10.39 -8.15
N GLN A 426 -1.59 9.35 -7.45
CA GLN A 426 -0.74 8.51 -6.60
C GLN A 426 0.31 7.76 -7.43
N TYR A 427 -0.02 7.35 -8.66
CA TYR A 427 0.94 6.72 -9.56
C TYR A 427 2.00 7.71 -10.05
N LEU A 428 1.63 8.94 -10.38
CA LEU A 428 2.58 9.99 -10.77
C LEU A 428 3.56 10.31 -9.64
N GLU A 429 3.07 10.39 -8.39
CA GLU A 429 3.92 10.52 -7.21
C GLU A 429 4.84 9.29 -7.01
N PHE A 430 4.29 8.08 -7.16
CA PHE A 430 5.04 6.83 -7.01
C PHE A 430 6.13 6.67 -8.08
N SER A 431 5.81 6.99 -9.34
CA SER A 431 6.69 6.89 -10.51
C SER A 431 7.60 8.09 -10.71
N GLY A 432 7.41 9.18 -9.96
CA GLY A 432 8.17 10.41 -10.10
C GLY A 432 7.97 11.11 -11.44
N VAL A 433 6.93 10.77 -12.21
CA VAL A 433 6.63 11.38 -13.51
C VAL A 433 5.74 12.60 -13.32
N THR A 434 6.02 13.69 -14.03
CA THR A 434 5.22 14.93 -13.98
C THR A 434 4.82 15.42 -15.37
N PHE A 435 3.58 15.90 -15.49
CA PHE A 435 3.07 16.58 -16.68
C PHE A 435 2.93 18.10 -16.48
N ALA A 436 3.33 18.60 -15.31
CA ALA A 436 3.33 20.03 -15.04
C ALA A 436 4.36 20.75 -15.93
N PRO A 437 4.04 21.96 -16.43
CA PRO A 437 4.99 22.75 -17.20
C PRO A 437 6.23 23.06 -16.36
N ASP A 438 7.40 23.08 -17.02
CA ASP A 438 8.69 23.43 -16.43
C ASP A 438 9.17 22.54 -15.26
N GLN A 439 8.53 21.39 -15.03
CA GLN A 439 9.02 20.36 -14.11
C GLN A 439 9.67 19.22 -14.87
N VAL A 440 10.69 18.62 -14.25
CA VAL A 440 11.37 17.42 -14.74
C VAL A 440 10.97 16.23 -13.87
N ASP A 441 10.96 15.04 -14.47
CA ASP A 441 10.69 13.81 -13.74
C ASP A 441 11.72 13.63 -12.61
N ALA A 442 11.26 13.21 -11.43
CA ALA A 442 12.12 12.91 -10.29
C ALA A 442 12.83 11.54 -10.42
N HIS A 443 12.38 10.72 -11.38
CA HIS A 443 12.79 9.32 -11.56
C HIS A 443 12.52 8.45 -10.30
N THR A 444 12.84 7.16 -10.36
CA THR A 444 12.57 6.20 -9.27
C THR A 444 13.75 5.32 -8.90
N CYS A 445 14.98 5.72 -9.22
CA CYS A 445 16.19 5.00 -8.83
C CYS A 445 16.50 5.17 -7.33
N ARG A 446 15.60 4.66 -6.48
CA ARG A 446 15.58 4.76 -5.03
C ARG A 446 14.79 3.59 -4.45
N GLN A 447 14.90 3.39 -3.13
CA GLN A 447 14.03 2.43 -2.44
C GLN A 447 12.56 2.86 -2.59
N LEU A 448 11.77 2.00 -3.24
CA LEU A 448 10.32 2.11 -3.32
C LEU A 448 9.67 1.29 -2.21
N TYR A 449 8.45 1.69 -1.85
CA TYR A 449 7.64 0.99 -0.85
C TYR A 449 6.23 0.84 -1.38
N TRP A 450 5.62 -0.29 -1.07
CA TRP A 450 4.27 -0.60 -1.48
C TRP A 450 3.28 0.45 -0.95
N VAL A 451 2.41 0.92 -1.84
CA VAL A 451 1.37 1.91 -1.55
C VAL A 451 0.06 1.15 -1.35
N PRO A 452 -0.55 1.20 -0.15
CA PRO A 452 -1.83 0.57 0.12
C PRO A 452 -2.93 0.98 -0.84
N TYR A 453 -3.90 0.09 -1.06
CA TYR A 453 -5.03 0.35 -1.92
C TYR A 453 -5.95 1.40 -1.31
N ALA A 454 -6.28 2.44 -2.08
CA ALA A 454 -7.29 3.42 -1.68
C ALA A 454 -8.71 2.82 -1.76
N ASP A 455 -8.94 1.94 -2.76
CA ASP A 455 -10.16 1.16 -2.93
C ASP A 455 -9.81 -0.31 -3.20
N PRO A 456 -9.78 -1.18 -2.16
CA PRO A 456 -9.43 -2.59 -2.35
C PRO A 456 -10.55 -3.41 -2.99
N THR A 457 -11.76 -2.88 -3.19
CA THR A 457 -12.98 -3.63 -3.54
C THR A 457 -12.80 -4.58 -4.72
N SER A 458 -12.19 -4.12 -5.81
CA SER A 458 -12.01 -4.96 -7.01
C SER A 458 -10.97 -6.07 -6.83
N VAL A 459 -9.98 -5.86 -5.95
CA VAL A 459 -8.96 -6.85 -5.60
C VAL A 459 -9.55 -7.87 -4.63
N GLU A 460 -10.30 -7.43 -3.63
CA GLU A 460 -10.99 -8.32 -2.69
C GLU A 460 -12.03 -9.20 -3.40
N ALA A 461 -12.77 -8.65 -4.37
CA ALA A 461 -13.70 -9.41 -5.19
C ALA A 461 -12.99 -10.46 -6.06
N LEU A 462 -11.81 -10.16 -6.59
CA LEU A 462 -11.00 -11.09 -7.36
C LEU A 462 -10.47 -12.24 -6.48
N LEU A 463 -9.99 -11.92 -5.28
CA LEU A 463 -9.31 -12.87 -4.41
C LEU A 463 -10.25 -13.61 -3.45
N GLY A 464 -11.46 -13.10 -3.24
CA GLY A 464 -12.56 -13.71 -2.48
C GLY A 464 -12.36 -13.76 -0.97
N ASN A 465 -11.26 -14.36 -0.50
CA ASN A 465 -10.95 -14.59 0.92
C ASN A 465 -9.81 -13.72 1.45
N TRP A 466 -9.40 -12.69 0.72
CA TRP A 466 -8.45 -11.69 1.21
C TRP A 466 -9.13 -10.33 1.30
N HIS A 467 -8.88 -9.65 2.41
CA HIS A 467 -9.30 -8.28 2.66
C HIS A 467 -8.10 -7.47 3.13
N MET A 468 -7.96 -6.23 2.65
CA MET A 468 -6.78 -5.43 2.93
C MET A 468 -6.69 -5.04 4.41
N ASP A 469 -7.83 -4.69 5.02
CA ASP A 469 -7.94 -4.30 6.43
C ASP A 469 -8.30 -5.48 7.35
N SER A 470 -7.93 -6.71 6.96
CA SER A 470 -8.02 -7.83 7.88
C SER A 470 -6.93 -7.70 8.94
N SER A 471 -7.15 -6.84 9.92
CA SER A 471 -6.49 -6.83 11.24
C SER A 471 -6.77 -8.13 12.05
N SER A 472 -7.15 -9.21 11.38
CA SER A 472 -7.15 -10.56 11.91
C SER A 472 -5.77 -11.17 11.66
N PHE A 473 -5.00 -11.33 12.74
CA PHE A 473 -3.90 -12.28 12.78
C PHE A 473 -4.47 -13.62 13.22
N ASP A 474 -3.96 -14.71 12.66
CA ASP A 474 -4.19 -16.04 13.23
C ASP A 474 -3.24 -16.23 14.42
N ALA A 475 -3.81 -16.50 15.59
CA ALA A 475 -3.06 -16.81 16.80
C ALA A 475 -3.58 -18.09 17.44
N TYR A 476 -2.69 -18.84 18.08
CA TYR A 476 -3.08 -19.96 18.91
C TYR A 476 -3.45 -19.46 20.30
N LEU A 477 -4.55 -19.96 20.86
CA LEU A 477 -4.91 -19.68 22.25
C LEU A 477 -3.93 -20.46 23.16
N VAL A 478 -3.09 -19.73 23.91
CA VAL A 478 -2.10 -20.30 24.85
C VAL A 478 -2.34 -19.75 26.25
N ALA A 479 -2.11 -20.58 27.27
CA ALA A 479 -2.18 -20.20 28.69
C ALA A 479 -0.77 -20.06 29.30
N GLU A 480 -0.47 -18.89 29.87
CA GLU A 480 0.77 -18.45 30.54
C GLU A 480 0.53 -17.58 31.79
N THR A 481 1.57 -17.30 32.57
CA THR A 481 1.48 -16.51 33.82
C THR A 481 1.74 -15.02 33.56
N ALA A 482 0.75 -14.15 33.82
CA ALA A 482 0.92 -12.70 33.78
C ALA A 482 1.20 -12.12 35.19
N LEU A 483 2.10 -11.14 35.28
CA LEU A 483 2.42 -10.41 36.50
C LEU A 483 2.09 -8.93 36.30
N LEU A 484 1.20 -8.38 37.12
CA LEU A 484 0.91 -6.94 37.15
C LEU A 484 1.69 -6.31 38.32
N GLY A 485 2.70 -5.50 38.00
CA GLY A 485 3.55 -4.81 38.98
C GLY A 485 2.93 -3.51 39.48
N ASN A 486 3.19 -3.17 40.75
CA ASN A 486 2.68 -2.02 41.54
C ASN A 486 1.24 -2.12 42.10
N PHE A 487 1.01 -3.11 42.97
CA PHE A 487 -0.09 -3.04 43.94
C PHE A 487 0.40 -2.45 45.27
N ASN A 488 -0.39 -1.56 45.88
CA ASN A 488 -0.17 -1.09 47.24
C ASN A 488 -0.59 -2.13 48.31
N GLY A 489 -0.45 -3.43 47.99
CA GLY A 489 -0.88 -4.56 48.81
C GLY A 489 -0.60 -5.89 48.10
N SER A 490 0.10 -6.79 48.79
CA SER A 490 0.47 -8.12 48.33
C SER A 490 -0.76 -8.94 47.91
N LEU A 491 -0.94 -9.22 46.62
CA LEU A 491 -1.78 -10.31 46.09
C LEU A 491 -1.38 -10.58 44.62
N SER A 492 -0.72 -11.72 44.37
CA SER A 492 -0.43 -12.22 43.02
C SER A 492 -1.59 -13.07 42.51
N SER A 493 -2.01 -12.86 41.26
CA SER A 493 -3.05 -13.68 40.64
C SER A 493 -2.91 -13.82 39.12
N THR A 494 -3.47 -14.91 38.57
CA THR A 494 -2.96 -15.57 37.36
C THR A 494 -4.02 -15.71 36.27
N LEU A 495 -3.91 -15.01 35.13
CA LEU A 495 -4.69 -15.32 33.93
C LEU A 495 -3.98 -14.82 32.64
N THR A 496 -4.14 -15.58 31.56
CA THR A 496 -3.60 -15.32 30.20
C THR A 496 -4.70 -15.06 29.16
N ILE A 497 -4.42 -14.15 28.23
CA ILE A 497 -4.73 -14.26 26.79
C ILE A 497 -3.58 -13.60 26.02
N LEU A 498 -3.03 -14.28 25.01
CA LEU A 498 -2.13 -13.68 24.02
C LEU A 498 -2.70 -13.84 22.61
N PRO A 499 -2.77 -12.74 21.85
CA PRO A 499 -2.78 -12.76 20.40
C PRO A 499 -1.36 -12.52 19.84
N THR A 500 -0.88 -13.36 18.93
CA THR A 500 0.39 -13.14 18.22
C THR A 500 0.17 -12.26 16.99
N GLY A 501 0.73 -11.04 16.99
CA GLY A 501 0.75 -10.12 15.86
C GLY A 501 1.82 -9.03 16.03
N SER A 502 2.33 -8.48 14.93
CA SER A 502 3.39 -7.48 14.94
C SER A 502 2.88 -6.14 15.50
N PHE A 503 3.44 -5.70 16.62
CA PHE A 503 3.19 -4.37 17.17
C PHE A 503 4.03 -3.31 16.45
N ALA A 504 3.50 -2.08 16.34
CA ALA A 504 4.32 -0.92 16.08
C ALA A 504 5.36 -0.77 17.21
N TYR A 505 6.51 -0.17 16.92
CA TYR A 505 7.64 0.03 17.85
C TYR A 505 7.19 0.88 19.07
N HIS A 506 6.58 0.24 20.06
CA HIS A 506 6.25 0.76 21.37
C HIS A 506 7.00 -0.07 22.42
N PRO A 507 7.26 0.46 23.62
CA PRO A 507 7.81 -0.33 24.73
C PRO A 507 6.87 -1.48 25.16
N GLU A 508 5.63 -1.48 24.68
CA GLU A 508 4.60 -2.49 24.92
C GLU A 508 4.78 -3.71 24.00
N ASN A 509 4.65 -4.93 24.53
CA ASN A 509 4.73 -6.19 23.76
C ASN A 509 3.37 -6.87 23.54
N GLY A 510 2.26 -6.15 23.75
CA GLY A 510 0.92 -6.71 23.79
C GLY A 510 -0.18 -5.66 23.80
N ILE A 511 -1.42 -6.07 23.47
CA ILE A 511 -2.64 -5.30 23.73
C ILE A 511 -3.41 -5.97 24.86
N LEU A 512 -3.81 -5.18 25.86
CA LEU A 512 -4.72 -5.62 26.91
C LEU A 512 -6.16 -5.21 26.54
N GLY A 513 -6.91 -6.14 25.93
CA GLY A 513 -8.32 -5.93 25.63
C GLY A 513 -9.17 -5.83 26.91
N MET A 514 -9.83 -4.68 27.10
CA MET A 514 -10.67 -4.40 28.28
C MET A 514 -12.17 -4.34 27.95
N GLN A 515 -12.58 -4.69 26.73
CA GLN A 515 -13.98 -4.70 26.32
C GLN A 515 -14.86 -5.62 27.21
N GLN A 516 -16.19 -5.49 27.08
CA GLN A 516 -17.18 -6.25 27.84
C GLN A 516 -17.29 -7.73 27.37
N ASP A 517 -16.16 -8.45 27.35
CA ASP A 517 -16.06 -9.84 26.92
C ASP A 517 -15.55 -10.75 28.06
N PRO A 518 -16.14 -11.95 28.24
CA PRO A 518 -15.71 -12.89 29.29
C PRO A 518 -14.27 -13.38 29.12
N SER A 519 -13.68 -13.27 27.94
CA SER A 519 -12.28 -13.63 27.69
C SER A 519 -11.29 -12.66 28.33
N THR A 520 -11.66 -11.40 28.59
CA THR A 520 -10.73 -10.38 29.10
C THR A 520 -10.04 -10.72 30.43
N LEU A 521 -8.87 -10.11 30.65
CA LEU A 521 -8.08 -10.28 31.88
C LEU A 521 -8.92 -9.98 33.13
N LEU A 522 -9.61 -8.84 33.14
CA LEU A 522 -10.45 -8.42 34.26
C LEU A 522 -11.58 -9.40 34.54
N ALA A 523 -12.27 -9.88 33.50
CA ALA A 523 -13.36 -10.84 33.64
C ALA A 523 -12.89 -12.14 34.30
N ALA A 524 -11.66 -12.59 34.04
CA ALA A 524 -11.17 -13.77 34.72
C ALA A 524 -10.53 -13.51 36.08
N MET A 525 -9.96 -12.33 36.34
CA MET A 525 -9.59 -11.93 37.70
C MET A 525 -10.81 -11.98 38.63
N VAL A 526 -11.99 -11.60 38.13
CA VAL A 526 -13.28 -11.76 38.85
C VAL A 526 -13.63 -13.22 39.04
N ARG A 527 -13.59 -14.06 37.98
CA ARG A 527 -13.88 -15.50 38.10
C ARG A 527 -12.98 -16.21 39.09
N GLN A 528 -11.75 -15.75 39.24
CA GLN A 528 -10.75 -16.29 40.18
C GLN A 528 -10.81 -15.64 41.57
N GLY A 529 -11.76 -14.74 41.82
CA GLY A 529 -11.95 -14.08 43.13
C GLY A 529 -10.82 -13.11 43.50
N ARG A 530 -10.10 -12.56 42.52
CA ARG A 530 -8.92 -11.71 42.71
C ARG A 530 -9.26 -10.23 42.78
N VAL A 531 -10.33 -9.84 42.10
CA VAL A 531 -11.02 -8.56 42.28
C VAL A 531 -12.49 -8.83 42.52
N SER A 532 -13.13 -7.98 43.31
CA SER A 532 -14.52 -8.17 43.76
C SER A 532 -15.56 -7.74 42.72
N ARG A 533 -15.16 -6.94 41.72
CA ARG A 533 -16.05 -6.40 40.68
C ARG A 533 -15.38 -6.50 39.32
N ASN A 534 -16.17 -6.84 38.30
CA ASN A 534 -15.76 -6.64 36.92
C ASN A 534 -15.92 -5.15 36.64
N ALA A 535 -14.94 -4.37 37.08
CA ALA A 535 -14.88 -2.91 36.99
C ALA A 535 -13.44 -2.46 36.93
N PHE A 536 -13.17 -1.41 36.17
CA PHE A 536 -11.88 -0.75 36.17
C PHE A 536 -12.07 0.74 35.93
N SER A 537 -11.10 1.53 36.37
CA SER A 537 -11.00 2.95 36.04
C SER A 537 -9.65 3.29 35.44
N LEU A 538 -9.66 4.31 34.59
CA LEU A 538 -8.48 4.85 33.93
C LEU A 538 -8.28 6.29 34.38
N CYS A 539 -7.04 6.64 34.67
CA CYS A 539 -6.53 7.99 34.62
C CYS A 539 -5.40 8.00 33.58
N LEU A 540 -5.68 8.63 32.44
CA LEU A 540 -4.67 8.89 31.43
C LEU A 540 -4.02 10.24 31.73
N ALA A 541 -2.69 10.28 31.77
CA ALA A 541 -1.94 11.49 32.05
C ALA A 541 -1.21 11.93 30.77
N PRO A 542 -1.37 13.18 30.30
CA PRO A 542 -0.71 13.64 29.07
C PRO A 542 0.83 13.67 29.20
N LEU A 543 1.35 13.78 30.44
CA LEU A 543 2.77 13.69 30.78
C LEU A 543 2.95 12.95 32.11
N GLY A 544 3.81 11.92 32.14
CA GLY A 544 4.13 11.15 33.35
C GLY A 544 3.42 9.79 33.44
N THR A 545 3.13 9.34 34.66
CA THR A 545 2.53 8.02 34.92
C THR A 545 1.01 8.14 35.07
N GLY A 546 0.26 7.53 34.16
CA GLY A 546 -1.19 7.28 34.32
C GLY A 546 -1.47 6.16 35.31
N THR A 547 -2.73 5.98 35.70
CA THR A 547 -3.15 4.93 36.65
C THR A 547 -4.32 4.13 36.09
N ILE A 548 -4.25 2.80 36.20
CA ILE A 548 -5.39 1.91 36.01
C ILE A 548 -5.74 1.26 37.36
N VAL A 549 -7.01 1.32 37.75
CA VAL A 549 -7.53 0.65 38.94
C VAL A 549 -8.36 -0.53 38.48
N LEU A 550 -8.04 -1.75 38.94
CA LEU A 550 -8.81 -2.95 38.64
C LEU A 550 -9.67 -3.32 39.87
N GLY A 551 -10.94 -3.62 39.63
CA GLY A 551 -11.93 -3.96 40.66
C GLY A 551 -12.77 -2.79 41.18
N GLY A 552 -12.59 -1.57 40.69
CA GLY A 552 -13.34 -0.40 41.16
C GLY A 552 -12.73 0.94 40.74
N VAL A 553 -12.84 1.93 41.63
CA VAL A 553 -12.27 3.28 41.51
C VAL A 553 -11.40 3.63 42.68
N ASP A 554 -10.51 4.58 42.45
CA ASP A 554 -9.79 5.30 43.50
C ASP A 554 -10.26 6.76 43.50
N ASP A 555 -11.04 7.12 44.53
CA ASP A 555 -11.61 8.46 44.70
C ASP A 555 -10.53 9.55 44.93
N TYR A 556 -9.27 9.16 45.15
CA TYR A 556 -8.16 10.10 45.30
C TYR A 556 -7.52 10.52 43.97
N LEU A 557 -7.94 9.91 42.84
CA LEU A 557 -7.41 10.25 41.52
C LEU A 557 -8.12 11.45 40.87
N HIS A 558 -9.21 11.94 41.46
CA HIS A 558 -10.01 13.02 40.91
C HIS A 558 -10.43 14.06 41.96
N ASN A 559 -10.68 15.30 41.53
CA ASN A 559 -11.04 16.42 42.40
C ASN A 559 -12.56 16.60 42.57
N ASP A 560 -13.32 16.29 41.52
CA ASP A 560 -14.76 16.52 41.48
C ASP A 560 -15.56 15.24 41.78
N VAL A 561 -16.85 15.42 42.04
CA VAL A 561 -17.78 14.30 42.19
C VAL A 561 -18.01 13.65 40.83
N MET A 562 -17.69 12.35 40.72
CA MET A 562 -17.93 11.56 39.51
C MET A 562 -19.39 11.64 39.04
N GLN A 563 -19.58 11.93 37.76
CA GLN A 563 -20.87 11.92 37.09
C GLN A 563 -21.05 10.66 36.27
N TYR A 564 -22.24 10.07 36.28
CA TYR A 564 -22.45 8.74 35.73
C TYR A 564 -23.39 8.73 34.52
N VAL A 565 -23.04 8.01 33.45
CA VAL A 565 -23.92 7.78 32.29
C VAL A 565 -24.13 6.28 32.05
N PRO A 566 -25.35 5.83 31.68
CA PRO A 566 -25.61 4.42 31.43
C PRO A 566 -24.83 3.93 30.20
N LEU A 567 -24.26 2.72 30.31
CA LEU A 567 -23.72 2.02 29.14
C LEU A 567 -24.86 1.53 28.25
N VAL A 568 -24.76 1.83 26.96
CA VAL A 568 -25.63 1.24 25.94
C VAL A 568 -25.13 -0.17 25.64
N ARG A 569 -26.02 -1.16 25.64
CA ARG A 569 -25.66 -2.57 25.43
C ARG A 569 -26.39 -3.16 24.23
N PRO A 570 -25.93 -2.89 23.00
CA PRO A 570 -26.40 -3.63 21.83
C PRO A 570 -26.05 -5.12 22.00
N PRO A 571 -26.94 -6.07 21.65
CA PRO A 571 -26.68 -7.51 21.77
C PRO A 571 -25.39 -7.98 21.06
N SER A 572 -24.97 -7.27 20.00
CA SER A 572 -23.81 -7.58 19.16
C SER A 572 -22.52 -6.84 19.55
N SER A 573 -22.56 -5.84 20.43
CA SER A 573 -21.40 -5.01 20.76
C SER A 573 -20.79 -5.39 22.11
N LYS A 574 -19.46 -5.52 22.13
CA LYS A 574 -18.68 -5.67 23.36
C LYS A 574 -18.04 -4.36 23.82
N TYR A 575 -18.17 -3.28 23.07
CA TYR A 575 -17.55 -1.99 23.37
C TYR A 575 -18.23 -1.26 24.53
N PHE A 576 -17.54 -0.27 25.11
CA PHE A 576 -18.11 0.66 26.08
C PHE A 576 -18.86 1.78 25.35
N SER A 577 -20.12 1.49 25.01
CA SER A 577 -20.98 2.38 24.25
C SER A 577 -21.76 3.35 25.14
N VAL A 578 -21.87 4.61 24.72
CA VAL A 578 -22.61 5.70 25.38
C VAL A 578 -23.42 6.49 24.34
N ASP A 579 -24.57 7.03 24.74
CA ASP A 579 -25.37 7.88 23.86
C ASP A 579 -24.96 9.35 24.00
N VAL A 580 -24.42 9.92 22.93
CA VAL A 580 -24.23 11.37 22.78
C VAL A 580 -25.48 11.92 22.09
N VAL A 581 -26.05 12.98 22.65
CA VAL A 581 -27.29 13.60 22.15
C VAL A 581 -27.08 14.99 21.57
N ASP A 582 -25.97 15.64 21.90
CA ASP A 582 -25.59 16.93 21.32
C ASP A 582 -24.09 17.20 21.46
N VAL A 583 -23.58 18.14 20.64
CA VAL A 583 -22.27 18.77 20.83
C VAL A 583 -22.46 20.27 20.95
N ILE A 584 -22.01 20.84 22.06
CA ILE A 584 -22.05 22.28 22.32
C ILE A 584 -20.68 22.88 22.03
N VAL A 585 -20.66 23.91 21.18
CA VAL A 585 -19.47 24.68 20.81
C VAL A 585 -19.56 26.06 21.46
N GLY A 586 -18.71 26.31 22.46
CA GLY A 586 -18.76 27.52 23.27
C GLY A 586 -20.03 27.55 24.13
N ALA A 587 -21.04 28.30 23.68
CA ALA A 587 -22.36 28.38 24.33
C ALA A 587 -23.50 27.90 23.41
N THR A 588 -23.18 27.43 22.20
CA THR A 588 -24.17 27.16 21.16
C THR A 588 -24.17 25.68 20.79
N SER A 589 -25.35 25.07 20.69
CA SER A 589 -25.50 23.71 20.14
C SER A 589 -25.07 23.69 18.66
N LEU A 590 -24.53 22.57 18.18
CA LEU A 590 -24.32 22.35 16.74
C LEU A 590 -25.64 22.36 15.94
N GLY A 591 -26.79 22.15 16.61
CA GLY A 591 -28.11 22.23 16.02
C GLY A 591 -28.44 21.09 15.05
N LEU A 592 -27.73 19.97 15.16
CA LEU A 592 -28.02 18.76 14.39
C LEU A 592 -29.15 17.98 15.05
N ASP A 593 -29.92 17.25 14.24
CA ASP A 593 -30.93 16.32 14.77
C ASP A 593 -30.27 15.26 15.65
N SER A 594 -30.96 14.82 16.71
CA SER A 594 -30.45 13.79 17.62
C SER A 594 -29.97 12.53 16.87
N THR A 595 -30.60 12.19 15.74
CA THR A 595 -30.21 11.09 14.84
C THR A 595 -28.82 11.25 14.21
N ALA A 596 -28.27 12.47 14.12
CA ALA A 596 -26.93 12.73 13.60
C ALA A 596 -25.81 12.25 14.54
N TYR A 597 -26.14 12.10 15.83
CA TYR A 597 -25.24 11.59 16.87
C TYR A 597 -25.40 10.08 17.09
N VAL A 598 -26.35 9.45 16.38
CA VAL A 598 -26.62 8.01 16.43
C VAL A 598 -26.17 7.39 15.11
N GLY A 599 -25.51 6.24 15.18
CA GLY A 599 -25.02 5.54 14.01
C GLY A 599 -26.14 5.10 13.06
N PHE A 600 -26.23 5.76 11.90
CA PHE A 600 -27.07 5.46 10.73
C PHE A 600 -28.61 5.49 10.90
N GLY A 601 -29.20 6.55 10.33
CA GLY A 601 -30.48 6.51 9.60
C GLY A 601 -31.69 6.05 10.42
N GLY A 602 -32.41 7.01 11.01
CA GLY A 602 -33.60 6.80 11.81
C GLY A 602 -34.53 5.70 11.27
N THR A 603 -34.46 4.53 11.87
CA THR A 603 -35.55 3.57 12.14
C THR A 603 -34.92 2.42 12.91
N GLN A 604 -35.63 1.96 13.94
CA GLN A 604 -35.19 0.99 14.94
C GLN A 604 -34.54 -0.26 14.32
N SER A 605 -33.31 -0.63 14.75
CA SER A 605 -32.79 -2.01 14.95
C SER A 605 -31.27 -2.24 14.82
N SER A 606 -30.42 -1.24 14.49
CA SER A 606 -28.99 -1.50 14.14
C SER A 606 -27.91 -1.31 15.23
N GLY A 607 -28.21 -0.75 16.40
CA GLY A 607 -27.36 -0.90 17.59
C GLY A 607 -25.92 -0.32 17.56
N GLN A 608 -25.70 0.93 17.15
CA GLN A 608 -24.39 1.58 17.24
C GLN A 608 -24.46 2.98 17.89
N SER A 609 -23.99 3.08 19.15
CA SER A 609 -23.77 4.34 19.88
C SER A 609 -22.29 4.73 19.86
N PHE A 610 -21.94 5.93 20.32
CA PHE A 610 -20.54 6.35 20.50
C PHE A 610 -19.79 5.37 21.42
N ILE A 611 -18.53 5.08 21.13
CA ILE A 611 -17.68 4.24 22.00
C ILE A 611 -16.61 5.07 22.68
N VAL A 612 -16.29 4.70 23.91
CA VAL A 612 -15.09 5.18 24.63
C VAL A 612 -13.95 4.21 24.33
N ASP A 613 -12.89 4.70 23.68
CA ASP A 613 -11.79 3.87 23.15
C ASP A 613 -10.41 4.45 23.48
N SER A 614 -9.75 3.91 24.51
CA SER A 614 -8.38 4.31 24.87
C SER A 614 -7.32 3.85 23.87
N GLY A 615 -7.67 3.01 22.89
CA GLY A 615 -6.78 2.54 21.83
C GLY A 615 -6.68 3.49 20.63
N SER A 616 -7.48 4.57 20.61
CA SER A 616 -7.49 5.55 19.52
C SER A 616 -6.96 6.91 20.01
N THR A 617 -5.92 7.45 19.39
CA THR A 617 -5.36 8.78 19.75
C THR A 617 -6.21 9.96 19.29
N ILE A 618 -7.10 9.76 18.31
CA ILE A 618 -7.99 10.80 17.78
C ILE A 618 -9.44 10.35 17.81
N SER A 619 -10.34 11.26 18.13
CA SER A 619 -11.78 11.01 18.14
C SER A 619 -12.31 10.93 16.70
N GLN A 620 -13.07 9.90 16.39
CA GLN A 620 -13.77 9.75 15.12
C GLN A 620 -15.21 10.19 15.27
N LEU A 621 -15.62 11.20 14.49
CA LEU A 621 -16.97 11.74 14.57
C LEU A 621 -17.83 11.26 13.39
N PRO A 622 -19.15 11.06 13.57
CA PRO A 622 -20.08 10.86 12.47
C PRO A 622 -19.95 11.97 11.42
N VAL A 623 -20.12 11.63 10.15
CA VAL A 623 -19.87 12.55 9.02
C VAL A 623 -20.55 13.92 9.22
N ALA A 624 -21.84 13.93 9.54
CA ALA A 624 -22.59 15.17 9.73
C ALA A 624 -22.09 16.01 10.92
N VAL A 625 -21.69 15.34 12.02
CA VAL A 625 -21.15 16.00 13.22
C VAL A 625 -19.76 16.56 12.93
N PHE A 626 -18.90 15.80 12.26
CA PHE A 626 -17.57 16.23 11.86
C PHE A 626 -17.64 17.45 10.94
N ASP A 627 -18.41 17.35 9.85
CA ASP A 627 -18.50 18.40 8.83
C ASP A 627 -19.03 19.70 9.45
N LYS A 628 -20.03 19.61 10.33
CA LYS A 628 -20.58 20.79 11.03
C LYS A 628 -19.62 21.37 12.06
N LEU A 629 -18.94 20.52 12.85
CA LEU A 629 -17.96 20.98 13.83
C LEU A 629 -16.78 21.67 13.15
N MET A 630 -16.24 21.10 12.08
CA MET A 630 -15.14 21.70 11.33
C MET A 630 -15.53 23.05 10.75
N GLN A 631 -16.74 23.18 10.19
CA GLN A 631 -17.26 24.47 9.73
C GLN A 631 -17.19 25.53 10.85
N VAL A 632 -17.71 25.23 12.05
CA VAL A 632 -17.73 26.18 13.17
C VAL A 632 -16.31 26.55 13.64
N LEU A 633 -15.40 25.57 13.69
CA LEU A 633 -14.01 25.84 14.09
C LEU A 633 -13.24 26.65 13.03
N GLN A 634 -13.49 26.42 11.75
CA GLN A 634 -12.92 27.19 10.64
C GLN A 634 -13.41 28.65 10.67
N GLU A 635 -14.71 28.86 10.93
CA GLU A 635 -15.29 30.20 11.11
C GLU A 635 -14.69 30.91 12.33
N ALA A 636 -14.55 30.22 13.47
CA ALA A 636 -13.98 30.80 14.70
C ALA A 636 -12.51 31.21 14.54
N THR A 637 -11.73 30.41 13.81
CA THR A 637 -10.30 30.66 13.59
C THR A 637 -10.02 31.62 12.43
N GLY A 638 -10.92 31.67 11.43
CA GLY A 638 -10.72 32.34 10.15
C GLY A 638 -9.82 31.56 9.19
N ILE A 639 -9.61 30.26 9.42
CA ILE A 639 -8.71 29.39 8.65
C ILE A 639 -9.54 28.31 7.97
N ALA A 640 -9.71 28.41 6.64
CA ALA A 640 -10.57 27.51 5.86
C ALA A 640 -10.09 26.04 5.86
N SER A 641 -8.80 25.79 6.08
CA SER A 641 -8.21 24.45 6.13
C SER A 641 -8.07 23.87 7.55
N PHE A 642 -8.56 24.57 8.58
CA PHE A 642 -8.43 24.11 9.97
C PHE A 642 -9.10 22.73 10.15
N GLY A 643 -8.35 21.75 10.63
CA GLY A 643 -8.83 20.38 10.89
C GLY A 643 -8.97 19.46 9.67
N MET A 644 -8.51 19.86 8.48
CA MET A 644 -8.64 19.08 7.23
C MET A 644 -7.46 18.12 6.95
N GLY A 645 -6.82 17.56 7.99
CA GLY A 645 -5.82 16.48 7.84
C GLY A 645 -4.36 16.92 7.66
N THR A 646 -4.02 18.19 7.88
CA THR A 646 -2.62 18.66 7.87
C THR A 646 -2.13 18.97 9.29
N ASN A 647 -0.84 18.75 9.54
CA ASN A 647 -0.17 19.30 10.71
C ASN A 647 -0.19 20.83 10.60
N VAL A 648 -0.78 21.51 11.59
CA VAL A 648 -0.89 22.97 11.61
C VAL A 648 -0.17 23.48 12.85
N VAL A 649 0.75 24.43 12.71
CA VAL A 649 1.19 25.22 13.87
C VAL A 649 0.02 26.14 14.21
N VAL A 650 -0.68 25.93 15.34
CA VAL A 650 -1.78 26.81 15.77
C VAL A 650 -1.17 27.90 16.65
N PRO A 651 -1.01 29.15 16.16
CA PRO A 651 -0.42 30.21 16.96
C PRO A 651 -1.25 30.46 18.23
N PRO A 652 -0.66 30.96 19.33
CA PRO A 652 -1.40 31.27 20.56
C PRO A 652 -2.62 32.17 20.35
N LEU A 653 -2.56 33.08 19.37
CA LEU A 653 -3.66 33.96 18.95
C LEU A 653 -4.82 33.21 18.27
N VAL A 654 -4.55 32.07 17.62
CA VAL A 654 -5.57 31.20 17.04
C VAL A 654 -6.11 30.24 18.10
N MET A 655 -5.26 29.70 18.97
CA MET A 655 -5.68 28.90 20.13
C MET A 655 -6.66 29.68 21.03
N ALA A 656 -6.43 30.96 21.26
CA ALA A 656 -7.33 31.81 22.05
C ALA A 656 -8.72 32.04 21.42
N LYS A 657 -8.89 31.78 20.12
CA LYS A 657 -10.18 31.86 19.43
C LYS A 657 -10.97 30.56 19.45
N LEU A 658 -10.32 29.45 19.81
CA LEU A 658 -10.94 28.14 19.81
C LEU A 658 -11.91 28.00 20.99
N PRO A 659 -13.14 27.51 20.74
CA PRO A 659 -14.17 27.41 21.76
C PRO A 659 -13.99 26.18 22.66
N THR A 660 -14.45 26.25 23.90
CA THR A 660 -14.65 25.03 24.71
C THR A 660 -15.73 24.17 24.05
N LEU A 661 -15.44 22.88 23.86
CA LEU A 661 -16.39 21.90 23.35
C LEU A 661 -17.03 21.15 24.51
N ARG A 662 -18.31 20.77 24.38
CA ARG A 662 -18.96 19.87 25.32
C ARG A 662 -19.71 18.78 24.58
N LEU A 663 -19.37 17.52 24.85
CA LEU A 663 -20.22 16.39 24.43
C LEU A 663 -21.33 16.24 25.45
N VAL A 664 -22.57 16.24 25.01
CA VAL A 664 -23.74 16.06 25.86
C VAL A 664 -24.15 14.60 25.79
N LEU A 665 -23.95 13.88 26.89
CA LEU A 665 -24.29 12.47 27.01
C LEU A 665 -25.66 12.31 27.69
N SER A 666 -26.45 11.37 27.21
CA SER A 666 -27.74 11.01 27.81
C SER A 666 -27.50 10.29 29.15
N GLY A 667 -28.10 10.77 30.25
CA GLY A 667 -28.00 10.14 31.56
C GLY A 667 -27.66 11.08 32.73
N GLY A 668 -27.16 10.51 33.84
CA GLY A 668 -26.83 11.23 35.08
C GLY A 668 -26.83 10.27 36.28
N THR A 669 -26.43 10.74 37.46
CA THR A 669 -26.30 9.99 38.74
C THR A 669 -27.58 9.30 39.25
N LYS A 670 -28.67 9.31 38.47
CA LYS A 670 -29.95 8.62 38.71
C LYS A 670 -30.62 8.06 37.44
N GLY A 671 -29.91 7.98 36.31
CA GLY A 671 -30.44 7.47 35.04
C GLY A 671 -31.37 8.41 34.26
N THR A 672 -31.53 9.67 34.71
CA THR A 672 -32.34 10.70 34.03
C THR A 672 -31.55 12.02 33.95
N GLY A 673 -31.49 12.67 32.78
CA GLY A 673 -30.82 13.96 32.58
C GLY A 673 -29.79 13.94 31.45
N THR A 674 -28.83 14.87 31.51
CA THR A 674 -27.63 14.85 30.66
C THR A 674 -26.36 15.11 31.48
N VAL A 675 -25.25 14.54 31.02
CA VAL A 675 -23.90 14.81 31.54
C VAL A 675 -23.08 15.47 30.45
N GLN A 676 -22.31 16.51 30.79
CA GLN A 676 -21.48 17.23 29.83
C GLN A 676 -20.00 16.88 30.02
N LEU A 677 -19.40 16.22 29.04
CA LEU A 677 -17.95 16.06 28.96
C LEU A 677 -17.36 17.31 28.34
N VAL A 678 -16.61 18.08 29.13
CA VAL A 678 -16.00 19.35 28.71
C VAL A 678 -14.62 19.08 28.13
N MET A 679 -14.36 19.59 26.93
CA MET A 679 -13.06 19.53 26.26
C MET A 679 -12.57 20.96 25.97
N LEU A 680 -11.48 21.33 26.61
CA LEU A 680 -10.78 22.59 26.38
C LEU A 680 -9.98 22.54 25.06
N PRO A 681 -9.69 23.69 24.42
CA PRO A 681 -8.88 23.75 23.21
C PRO A 681 -7.58 22.96 23.27
N GLU A 682 -6.91 22.96 24.41
CA GLU A 682 -5.64 22.26 24.62
C GLU A 682 -5.80 20.72 24.62
N GLN A 683 -7.02 20.22 24.81
CA GLN A 683 -7.31 18.78 24.83
C GLN A 683 -7.66 18.24 23.44
N TYR A 684 -8.24 19.06 22.56
CA TYR A 684 -8.56 18.66 21.19
C TYR A 684 -7.61 19.27 20.14
N VAL A 685 -6.64 20.09 20.54
CA VAL A 685 -5.49 20.51 19.73
C VAL A 685 -4.23 19.93 20.35
N MET A 686 -3.83 18.77 19.84
CA MET A 686 -2.73 17.99 20.38
C MET A 686 -1.41 18.50 19.81
N THR A 687 -0.37 18.57 20.64
CA THR A 687 0.98 18.89 20.17
C THR A 687 1.67 17.62 19.70
N VAL A 688 2.16 17.63 18.47
CA VAL A 688 2.94 16.54 17.87
C VAL A 688 4.41 16.99 17.80
N PRO A 689 5.37 16.21 18.31
CA PRO A 689 6.78 16.54 18.20
C PRO A 689 7.22 16.65 16.73
N ASP A 690 7.86 17.76 16.35
CA ASP A 690 8.42 17.97 15.00
C ASP A 690 9.76 17.24 14.88
N SER A 691 9.88 16.32 13.91
CA SER A 691 11.09 15.50 13.70
C SER A 691 11.90 15.90 12.47
N THR A 692 11.60 17.03 11.81
CA THR A 692 12.13 17.29 10.45
C THR A 692 12.92 18.59 10.25
N THR A 693 13.09 19.44 11.26
CA THR A 693 13.90 20.66 11.10
C THR A 693 14.74 20.97 12.35
N THR A 694 15.95 21.50 12.15
CA THR A 694 16.81 22.11 13.20
C THR A 694 16.21 23.39 13.80
N THR A 695 14.95 23.71 13.53
CA THR A 695 14.20 24.85 14.08
C THR A 695 13.13 24.37 15.07
N THR A 696 13.09 25.00 16.24
CA THR A 696 12.21 24.71 17.38
C THR A 696 10.76 25.11 17.13
N THR A 697 10.08 24.48 16.16
CA THR A 697 8.66 24.73 15.89
C THR A 697 7.84 23.50 16.27
N THR A 698 6.91 23.63 17.21
CA THR A 698 6.00 22.56 17.64
C THR A 698 4.82 22.48 16.67
N GLN A 699 4.56 21.32 16.07
CA GLN A 699 3.39 21.10 15.21
C GLN A 699 2.19 20.69 16.07
N GLN A 700 0.97 21.04 15.64
CA GLN A 700 -0.26 20.66 16.33
C GLN A 700 -1.27 20.02 15.36
N VAL A 701 -2.10 19.12 15.89
CA VAL A 701 -3.14 18.41 15.13
C VAL A 701 -4.46 18.52 15.86
N VAL A 702 -5.53 18.76 15.12
CA VAL A 702 -6.90 18.73 15.65
C VAL A 702 -7.30 17.27 15.87
N GLY A 703 -7.67 16.91 17.10
CA GLY A 703 -7.93 15.54 17.56
C GLY A 703 -9.23 14.91 17.05
N PHE A 704 -9.72 15.33 15.89
CA PHE A 704 -10.93 14.81 15.26
C PHE A 704 -10.66 14.30 13.86
N ARG A 705 -11.24 13.14 13.50
CA ARG A 705 -11.27 12.62 12.13
C ARG A 705 -12.70 12.38 11.64
N ARG A 706 -12.89 12.52 10.33
CA ARG A 706 -14.16 12.26 9.64
C ARG A 706 -14.45 10.76 9.59
N GLY A 707 -15.67 10.36 9.89
CA GLY A 707 -16.15 8.98 9.73
C GLY A 707 -16.20 8.52 8.25
N THR A 708 -16.15 7.21 8.00
CA THR A 708 -16.35 6.59 6.67
C THR A 708 -17.69 5.84 6.63
N ALA A 709 -18.29 5.70 5.45
CA ALA A 709 -19.62 5.08 5.30
C ALA A 709 -19.70 3.60 5.72
N ALA A 710 -18.57 2.93 5.99
CA ALA A 710 -18.49 1.53 6.37
C ALA A 710 -18.36 1.28 7.89
N ILE A 711 -18.05 2.31 8.70
CA ILE A 711 -17.88 2.17 10.17
C ILE A 711 -18.86 3.12 10.87
N GLY A 712 -20.02 2.60 11.26
CA GLY A 712 -21.19 3.36 11.66
C GLY A 712 -21.29 3.86 13.10
N GLY A 713 -20.19 3.99 13.83
CA GLY A 713 -20.18 4.54 15.19
C GLY A 713 -19.10 5.61 15.36
N GLY A 714 -19.41 6.67 16.12
CA GLY A 714 -18.39 7.61 16.59
C GLY A 714 -17.48 6.96 17.64
N ARG A 715 -16.20 7.31 17.65
CA ARG A 715 -15.24 6.94 18.70
C ARG A 715 -14.79 8.20 19.42
N VAL A 716 -14.88 8.24 20.73
CA VAL A 716 -14.34 9.34 21.55
C VAL A 716 -13.11 8.79 22.28
N HIS A 717 -11.98 9.48 22.09
CA HIS A 717 -10.78 9.25 22.88
C HIS A 717 -10.98 9.72 24.31
#